data_AF-A0A8E2F0S5-F1
#
_entry.id   AF-A0A8E2F0S5-F1
#
_cell.length_a   1.000
_cell.length_b   1.000
_cell.length_c   1.000
_cell.angle_alpha   90.00
_cell.angle_beta   90.00
_cell.angle_gamma   90.00
#
_symmetry.space_group_name_H-M   'P 1'
#
loop_
_entity.id
_entity.type
_entity.pdbx_description
1 polymer ?
#
loop_
_entity_poly.entity_id
_entity_poly.type
_entity_poly.pdbx_seq_one_letter_code
_entity_poly.pdbx_strand_id
1 'polypeptide(L)'
;MLCQVENASPLAFASSDPDCPSSGTLRVNGFVRTVRKQKRVAFAAVSDGSSLESLQVVLSPEQAEGLSTGIAVTITGRWKLSPAGKEQTHELHAEEVQVLGQHDVSTYPLQKKYHTPEFLRGLPHLRSRLPFNSLLLRLRSQLVSQLTEYFSKRDFVQTHPPVITSSDCEGAGEVFVVSTDNPLLKHQQQDGSSINHKIFFHSQKYLTVSSQLHLEALAQSVGKVWTLSPAFRAEKSDTPRHLSEFYMLEAEVAFVEKLDEIMDLIEDMLRALALGLKASRVGQELLHARASSSWGKDIENSSVTQEALITRWNGFIHGPWPRITYIDAIKRLEAAVAQDKITFKFAPSFHSGLQAEHERFLAETVGQGGPIFITDYPRAQKPFYMAPSTDETGSTDAEPTVACFDLLVPEICELAGGSMREHRLSQLLESMDDHGLIRRGQFTETQNTANTIPPISNDPSTLTTSGSLECYESLPPNFSLSANMLAGAFAGIAEHSVMYPIDLLKTRMQVVNPSPTAVYTGISNAMITISRVEGFRTLWRGLSSVVLGAGPAHAVYFASYEAVKHAMGGNEGGKHEHHPLAAAVSGASATIASDALMNPFDVIKQRMQLHGSIYKSIGHCAKTVFRTEGFTAFYVSYPTTLCMTVPFTALQFMAYESISKTMNPTGRYDPYTHCAAGGLAGGFAAGLTTPLDVIKTLLQTRGTATDLELRNVSGLWQAAAIIKRRDGYRGFFRGLKPRIITTMPSTAICWSAYEMAKAFFIARNESR
;
A
#
# COMPACT_ATOMS: atom_id res chain seq x y z
N MET A 1 -2.65 -2.13 43.13
CA MET A 1 -3.47 -3.08 43.91
C MET A 1 -4.61 -2.32 44.60
N LEU A 2 -5.84 -2.22 44.07
CA LEU A 2 -6.93 -1.53 44.79
C LEU A 2 -7.22 -2.23 46.14
N CYS A 3 -6.57 -1.78 47.21
CA CYS A 3 -6.99 -2.00 48.57
C CYS A 3 -8.31 -1.25 48.75
N GLN A 4 -9.39 -1.95 49.05
CA GLN A 4 -10.50 -1.34 49.78
C GLN A 4 -10.02 -1.14 51.22
N VAL A 5 -9.25 -0.07 51.41
CA VAL A 5 -9.08 0.64 52.66
C VAL A 5 -9.31 2.08 52.28
N GLU A 6 -10.27 2.73 52.93
CA GLU A 6 -10.51 4.17 52.79
C GLU A 6 -9.15 4.91 52.88
N ASN A 7 -8.81 5.63 51.82
CA ASN A 7 -7.61 6.47 51.70
C ASN A 7 -6.24 5.79 51.91
N ALA A 8 -5.72 5.03 50.92
CA ALA A 8 -4.27 4.97 50.64
C ALA A 8 -3.95 4.34 49.28
N SER A 9 -3.03 4.98 48.56
CA SER A 9 -2.51 4.55 47.25
C SER A 9 -1.69 3.25 47.36
N PRO A 10 -1.85 2.26 46.47
CA PRO A 10 -1.31 0.93 46.73
C PRO A 10 -0.16 0.56 45.78
N LEU A 11 1.04 0.83 46.29
CA LEU A 11 2.38 0.30 45.94
C LEU A 11 3.49 1.35 46.23
N ALA A 12 3.26 2.22 47.22
CA ALA A 12 4.34 2.78 48.03
C ALA A 12 4.49 1.89 49.29
N PHE A 13 5.24 0.80 49.16
CA PHE A 13 5.81 0.10 50.31
C PHE A 13 7.34 0.08 50.20
N ALA A 14 7.87 1.19 49.70
CA ALA A 14 9.27 1.59 49.83
C ALA A 14 9.38 2.97 50.51
N SER A 15 8.33 3.44 51.19
CA SER A 15 8.40 4.60 52.08
C SER A 15 8.77 4.13 53.48
N SER A 16 9.74 4.83 54.04
CA SER A 16 10.25 4.78 55.40
C SER A 16 9.20 5.19 56.45
N ASP A 17 8.06 4.49 56.46
CA ASP A 17 6.98 4.72 57.42
C ASP A 17 6.86 3.50 58.36
N PRO A 18 7.35 3.60 59.61
CA PRO A 18 7.46 2.47 60.54
C PRO A 18 6.11 1.98 61.11
N ASP A 19 4.98 2.63 60.79
CA ASP A 19 3.66 2.35 61.38
C ASP A 19 2.66 1.60 60.46
N CYS A 20 3.10 1.06 59.32
CA CYS A 20 2.24 0.18 58.51
C CYS A 20 2.29 -1.27 59.04
N PRO A 21 1.15 -1.98 59.27
CA PRO A 21 1.13 -3.17 60.10
C PRO A 21 1.92 -4.32 59.46
N SER A 22 3.12 -4.55 59.99
CA SER A 22 4.08 -5.60 59.63
C SER A 22 3.61 -7.03 59.97
N SER A 23 2.31 -7.22 60.24
CA SER A 23 1.72 -8.49 60.69
C SER A 23 0.28 -8.74 60.20
N GLY A 24 -0.21 -7.98 59.21
CA GLY A 24 -1.58 -8.10 58.70
C GLY A 24 -1.81 -9.33 57.81
N THR A 25 -3.00 -9.93 57.92
CA THR A 25 -3.54 -10.84 56.91
C THR A 25 -4.01 -10.02 55.71
N LEU A 26 -3.51 -10.35 54.52
CA LEU A 26 -3.84 -9.70 53.24
C LEU A 26 -4.62 -10.65 52.35
N ARG A 27 -5.57 -10.10 51.59
CA ARG A 27 -6.27 -10.80 50.51
C ARG A 27 -5.80 -10.26 49.16
N VAL A 28 -5.31 -11.13 48.30
CA VAL A 28 -4.80 -10.79 46.96
C VAL A 28 -5.56 -11.54 45.89
N ASN A 29 -5.81 -10.88 44.76
CA ASN A 29 -6.45 -11.46 43.59
C ASN A 29 -5.52 -11.32 42.39
N GLY A 30 -5.37 -12.37 41.60
CA GLY A 30 -4.52 -12.30 40.41
C GLY A 30 -4.44 -13.61 39.65
N PHE A 31 -3.45 -13.68 38.77
CA PHE A 31 -3.19 -14.85 37.94
C PHE A 31 -1.85 -15.47 38.30
N VAL A 32 -1.80 -16.80 38.38
CA VAL A 32 -0.57 -17.54 38.64
C VAL A 32 0.34 -17.45 37.40
N ARG A 33 1.53 -16.88 37.57
CA ARG A 33 2.58 -16.82 36.55
C ARG A 33 3.35 -18.12 36.46
N THR A 34 3.74 -18.62 37.62
CA THR A 34 4.52 -19.85 37.74
C THR A 34 4.19 -20.48 39.08
N VAL A 35 4.24 -21.80 39.14
CA VAL A 35 4.13 -22.56 40.39
C VAL A 35 5.28 -23.56 40.44
N ARG A 36 5.97 -23.61 41.58
CA ARG A 36 7.07 -24.54 41.86
C ARG A 36 6.71 -25.34 43.08
N LYS A 37 6.44 -26.64 42.91
CA LYS A 37 6.07 -27.55 44.00
C LYS A 37 7.32 -28.32 44.47
N GLN A 38 7.61 -28.27 45.76
CA GLN A 38 8.65 -29.07 46.41
C GLN A 38 8.00 -30.01 47.45
N LYS A 39 8.78 -30.93 48.02
CA LYS A 39 8.27 -31.98 48.93
C LYS A 39 7.52 -31.43 50.17
N ARG A 40 7.91 -30.25 50.67
CA ARG A 40 7.37 -29.68 51.94
C ARG A 40 6.74 -28.31 51.78
N VAL A 41 6.92 -27.67 50.63
CA VAL A 41 6.51 -26.28 50.38
C VAL A 41 6.31 -26.08 48.89
N ALA A 42 5.40 -25.20 48.52
CA ALA A 42 5.23 -24.74 47.16
C ALA A 42 5.36 -23.21 47.09
N PHE A 43 5.81 -22.72 45.95
CA PHE A 43 5.96 -21.30 45.67
C PHE A 43 5.17 -20.96 44.42
N ALA A 44 4.22 -20.04 44.53
CA ALA A 44 3.53 -19.47 43.40
C ALA A 44 3.96 -18.01 43.20
N ALA A 45 4.23 -17.64 41.95
CA ALA A 45 4.36 -16.24 41.56
C ALA A 45 3.00 -15.78 41.05
N VAL A 46 2.38 -14.79 41.71
CA VAL A 46 1.05 -14.28 41.39
C VAL A 46 1.15 -12.83 40.92
N SER A 47 0.40 -12.48 39.89
CA SER A 47 0.44 -11.13 39.30
C SER A 47 -0.97 -10.68 38.92
N ASP A 48 -1.29 -9.44 39.24
CA ASP A 48 -2.55 -8.78 38.89
C ASP A 48 -2.40 -7.79 37.71
N GLY A 49 -1.19 -7.66 37.17
CA GLY A 49 -0.86 -6.71 36.09
C GLY A 49 -0.56 -5.28 36.55
N SER A 50 -0.61 -4.99 37.86
CA SER A 50 -0.32 -3.65 38.38
C SER A 50 1.17 -3.28 38.38
N SER A 51 2.04 -4.29 38.31
CA SER A 51 3.50 -4.16 38.25
C SER A 51 4.12 -5.20 37.33
N LEU A 52 5.36 -4.94 36.90
CA LEU A 52 6.20 -5.93 36.23
C LEU A 52 6.50 -7.13 37.15
N GLU A 53 6.76 -6.84 38.43
CA GLU A 53 7.08 -7.84 39.44
C GLU A 53 5.83 -8.63 39.87
N SER A 54 6.04 -9.91 40.17
CA SER A 54 5.02 -10.79 40.74
C SER A 54 5.18 -10.91 42.25
N LEU A 55 4.07 -11.05 42.95
CA LEU A 55 4.03 -11.41 44.36
C LEU A 55 4.44 -12.88 44.55
N GLN A 56 5.43 -13.14 45.40
CA GLN A 56 5.74 -14.50 45.84
C GLN A 56 4.76 -14.94 46.93
N VAL A 57 4.11 -16.08 46.70
CA VAL A 57 3.23 -16.73 47.64
C VAL A 57 3.84 -18.07 48.05
N VAL A 58 3.98 -18.28 49.36
CA VAL A 58 4.41 -19.53 49.99
C VAL A 58 3.16 -20.33 50.37
N LEU A 59 3.13 -21.58 49.92
CA LEU A 59 1.97 -22.47 49.98
C LEU A 59 2.39 -23.83 50.58
N SER A 60 1.46 -24.53 51.21
CA SER A 60 1.61 -25.98 51.44
C SER A 60 1.42 -26.75 50.12
N PRO A 61 1.92 -28.00 50.00
CA PRO A 61 1.69 -28.83 48.83
C PRO A 61 0.19 -29.02 48.51
N GLU A 62 -0.65 -29.12 49.54
CA GLU A 62 -2.11 -29.28 49.42
C GLU A 62 -2.76 -27.98 48.89
N GLN A 63 -2.37 -26.82 49.41
CA GLN A 63 -2.85 -25.52 48.92
C GLN A 63 -2.43 -25.23 47.46
N ALA A 64 -1.35 -25.86 46.99
CA ALA A 64 -0.88 -25.72 45.62
C ALA A 64 -1.54 -26.73 44.66
N GLU A 65 -2.39 -27.63 45.14
CA GLU A 65 -3.15 -28.55 44.30
C GLU A 65 -4.09 -27.76 43.37
N GLY A 66 -4.19 -28.16 42.10
CA GLY A 66 -4.96 -27.43 41.08
C GLY A 66 -4.35 -26.12 40.56
N LEU A 67 -3.27 -25.59 41.18
CA LEU A 67 -2.60 -24.39 40.65
C LEU A 67 -1.76 -24.70 39.41
N SER A 68 -1.92 -23.86 38.38
CA SER A 68 -1.17 -23.90 37.12
C SER A 68 -0.97 -22.51 36.53
N THR A 69 0.00 -22.35 35.63
CA THR A 69 0.23 -21.08 34.90
C THR A 69 -1.03 -20.63 34.18
N GLY A 70 -1.46 -19.38 34.41
CA GLY A 70 -2.63 -18.77 33.80
C GLY A 70 -3.91 -18.81 34.63
N ILE A 71 -3.95 -19.58 35.72
CA ILE A 71 -5.15 -19.73 36.56
C ILE A 71 -5.42 -18.50 37.42
N ALA A 72 -6.69 -18.12 37.54
CA ALA A 72 -7.15 -17.02 38.38
C ALA A 72 -7.35 -17.50 39.82
N VAL A 73 -6.82 -16.74 40.78
CA VAL A 73 -6.85 -17.09 42.21
C VAL A 73 -7.17 -15.90 43.09
N THR A 74 -7.85 -16.18 44.19
CA THR A 74 -7.88 -15.35 45.39
C THR A 74 -7.06 -16.05 46.47
N ILE A 75 -6.13 -15.33 47.10
CA ILE A 75 -5.29 -15.88 48.16
C ILE A 75 -5.38 -14.95 49.36
N THR A 76 -5.71 -15.52 50.53
CA THR A 76 -5.67 -14.82 51.81
C THR A 76 -4.50 -15.38 52.62
N GLY A 77 -3.66 -14.52 53.19
CA GLY A 77 -2.49 -14.99 53.93
C GLY A 77 -1.75 -13.89 54.69
N ARG A 78 -0.73 -14.27 55.46
CA ARG A 78 0.06 -13.34 56.26
C ARG A 78 1.21 -12.73 55.47
N TRP A 79 1.36 -11.42 55.54
CA TRP A 79 2.49 -10.71 54.96
C TRP A 79 3.72 -10.85 55.84
N LYS A 80 4.82 -11.40 55.31
CA LYS A 80 6.05 -11.64 56.07
C LYS A 80 7.29 -11.16 55.33
N LEU A 81 8.30 -10.75 56.09
CA LEU A 81 9.64 -10.52 55.57
C LEU A 81 10.21 -11.83 55.01
N SER A 82 10.84 -11.73 53.85
CA SER A 82 11.55 -12.86 53.27
C SER A 82 12.84 -13.15 54.06
N PRO A 83 13.32 -14.40 54.05
CA PRO A 83 14.60 -14.76 54.68
C PRO A 83 15.77 -13.93 54.13
N ALA A 84 16.77 -13.64 54.97
CA ALA A 84 17.95 -12.87 54.58
C ALA A 84 18.66 -13.49 53.36
N GLY A 85 19.07 -12.63 52.41
CA GLY A 85 19.75 -13.04 51.18
C GLY A 85 18.84 -13.49 50.02
N LYS A 86 17.52 -13.28 50.13
CA LYS A 86 16.58 -13.41 49.01
C LYS A 86 16.40 -12.08 48.27
N GLU A 87 16.12 -12.15 46.97
CA GLU A 87 15.94 -10.97 46.10
C GLU A 87 14.68 -10.18 46.47
N GLN A 88 13.59 -10.87 46.83
CA GLN A 88 12.35 -10.23 47.27
C GLN A 88 12.41 -9.84 48.77
N THR A 89 11.84 -8.67 49.11
CA THR A 89 11.83 -8.16 50.49
C THR A 89 10.79 -8.85 51.36
N HIS A 90 9.66 -9.25 50.78
CA HIS A 90 8.50 -9.82 51.46
C HIS A 90 7.85 -10.93 50.64
N GLU A 91 7.11 -11.80 51.31
CA GLU A 91 6.35 -12.89 50.73
C GLU A 91 5.02 -13.11 51.47
N LEU A 92 4.01 -13.62 50.75
CA LEU A 92 2.70 -13.92 51.32
C LEU A 92 2.64 -15.38 51.74
N HIS A 93 2.44 -15.65 53.02
CA HIS A 93 2.23 -17.01 53.54
C HIS A 93 0.75 -17.34 53.47
N ALA A 94 0.35 -18.18 52.50
CA ALA A 94 -1.04 -18.46 52.22
C ALA A 94 -1.72 -19.23 53.37
N GLU A 95 -2.89 -18.75 53.77
CA GLU A 95 -3.78 -19.41 54.73
C GLU A 95 -4.96 -20.05 53.97
N GLU A 96 -5.49 -19.32 52.99
CA GLU A 96 -6.59 -19.77 52.13
C GLU A 96 -6.27 -19.48 50.66
N VAL A 97 -6.57 -20.45 49.79
CA VAL A 97 -6.42 -20.34 48.33
C VAL A 97 -7.72 -20.75 47.66
N GLN A 98 -8.30 -19.84 46.90
CA GLN A 98 -9.51 -20.07 46.12
C GLN A 98 -9.20 -19.95 44.63
N VAL A 99 -9.44 -21.03 43.88
CA VAL A 99 -9.40 -21.03 42.42
C VAL A 99 -10.72 -20.47 41.89
N LEU A 100 -10.65 -19.42 41.06
CA LEU A 100 -11.83 -18.66 40.64
C LEU A 100 -12.48 -19.17 39.34
N GLY A 101 -11.83 -20.04 38.59
CA GLY A 101 -12.36 -20.54 37.32
C GLY A 101 -11.69 -21.82 36.85
N GLN A 102 -12.40 -22.55 35.98
CA GLN A 102 -11.87 -23.74 35.31
C GLN A 102 -10.68 -23.34 34.42
N HIS A 103 -9.61 -24.13 34.46
CA HIS A 103 -8.40 -23.86 33.71
C HIS A 103 -7.79 -25.16 33.17
N ASP A 104 -7.76 -25.28 31.85
CA ASP A 104 -7.09 -26.38 31.17
C ASP A 104 -5.67 -25.96 30.74
N VAL A 105 -4.68 -26.60 31.34
CA VAL A 105 -3.26 -26.32 31.09
C VAL A 105 -2.87 -26.71 29.67
N SER A 106 -3.52 -27.71 29.07
CA SER A 106 -3.14 -28.23 27.76
C SER A 106 -3.49 -27.28 26.62
N THR A 107 -4.56 -26.50 26.78
CA THR A 107 -5.05 -25.55 25.78
C THR A 107 -4.56 -24.11 26.01
N TYR A 108 -4.02 -23.80 27.20
CA TYR A 108 -3.53 -22.45 27.50
C TYR A 108 -2.25 -22.10 26.70
N PRO A 109 -2.28 -21.07 25.82
CA PRO A 109 -1.18 -20.83 24.88
C PRO A 109 0.04 -20.14 25.51
N LEU A 110 -0.15 -19.37 26.60
CA LEU A 110 0.92 -18.60 27.25
C LEU A 110 1.65 -19.41 28.33
N GLN A 111 2.18 -20.57 27.93
CA GLN A 111 3.03 -21.40 28.78
C GLN A 111 4.31 -20.65 29.20
N LYS A 112 4.95 -21.09 30.29
CA LYS A 112 6.20 -20.53 30.82
C LYS A 112 7.41 -20.88 29.92
N LYS A 113 7.43 -20.31 28.73
CA LYS A 113 8.49 -20.38 27.73
C LYS A 113 8.57 -19.06 26.98
N TYR A 114 9.68 -18.83 26.29
CA TYR A 114 9.79 -17.73 25.35
C TYR A 114 8.73 -17.86 24.25
N HIS A 115 8.12 -16.73 23.89
CA HIS A 115 7.19 -16.62 22.77
C HIS A 115 7.67 -15.51 21.84
N THR A 116 7.74 -15.79 20.55
CA THR A 116 8.16 -14.78 19.57
C THR A 116 7.12 -13.65 19.47
N PRO A 117 7.54 -12.41 19.14
CA PRO A 117 6.61 -11.32 18.86
C PRO A 117 5.54 -11.69 17.83
N GLU A 118 5.90 -12.44 16.78
CA GLU A 118 5.00 -12.90 15.72
C GLU A 118 3.90 -13.81 16.27
N PHE A 119 4.26 -14.77 17.14
CA PHE A 119 3.28 -15.64 17.79
C PHE A 119 2.34 -14.83 18.70
N LEU A 120 2.88 -13.87 19.45
CA LEU A 120 2.08 -13.03 20.34
C LEU A 120 1.14 -12.09 19.57
N ARG A 121 1.51 -11.65 18.36
CA ARG A 121 0.59 -10.90 17.46
C ARG A 121 -0.61 -11.75 17.03
N GLY A 122 -0.49 -13.08 17.00
CA GLY A 122 -1.62 -14.01 16.78
C GLY A 122 -2.57 -14.14 17.98
N LEU A 123 -2.20 -13.63 19.15
CA LEU A 123 -2.98 -13.73 20.39
C LEU A 123 -3.21 -12.35 21.05
N PRO A 124 -3.80 -11.37 20.35
CA PRO A 124 -3.90 -9.99 20.85
C PRO A 124 -4.70 -9.89 22.15
N HIS A 125 -5.71 -10.73 22.33
CA HIS A 125 -6.58 -10.80 23.51
C HIS A 125 -5.90 -11.39 24.76
N LEU A 126 -4.79 -12.13 24.60
CA LEU A 126 -4.08 -12.77 25.73
C LEU A 126 -2.69 -12.17 25.97
N ARG A 127 -1.99 -11.67 24.95
CA ARG A 127 -0.59 -11.23 25.06
C ARG A 127 -0.38 -10.17 26.15
N SER A 128 -1.38 -9.33 26.40
CA SER A 128 -1.39 -8.30 27.44
C SER A 128 -1.23 -8.87 28.85
N ARG A 129 -1.55 -10.16 29.03
CA ARG A 129 -1.29 -10.84 30.28
C ARG A 129 0.20 -10.94 30.53
N LEU A 130 1.09 -11.02 29.54
CA LEU A 130 2.53 -11.12 29.81
C LEU A 130 3.08 -9.86 30.51
N PRO A 131 4.07 -9.99 31.43
CA PRO A 131 4.53 -8.86 32.25
C PRO A 131 4.96 -7.64 31.43
N PHE A 132 5.80 -7.83 30.41
CA PHE A 132 6.26 -6.72 29.56
C PHE A 132 5.11 -6.07 28.76
N ASN A 133 4.17 -6.85 28.21
CA ASN A 133 3.04 -6.29 27.48
C ASN A 133 2.06 -5.54 28.41
N SER A 134 1.88 -6.00 29.65
CA SER A 134 1.10 -5.28 30.66
C SER A 134 1.77 -3.95 31.04
N LEU A 135 3.10 -3.91 31.07
CA LEU A 135 3.87 -2.69 31.27
C LEU A 135 3.67 -1.70 30.11
N LEU A 136 3.68 -2.17 28.86
CA LEU A 136 3.38 -1.32 27.70
C LEU A 136 1.97 -0.73 27.74
N LEU A 137 0.98 -1.49 28.20
CA LEU A 137 -0.38 -0.99 28.39
C LEU A 137 -0.45 0.11 29.47
N ARG A 138 0.21 -0.10 30.61
CA ARG A 138 0.32 0.91 31.68
C ARG A 138 1.08 2.15 31.21
N LEU A 139 2.14 1.98 30.43
CA LEU A 139 2.91 3.06 29.83
C LEU A 139 2.03 3.93 28.93
N ARG A 140 1.29 3.32 28.00
CA ARG A 140 0.36 4.05 27.13
C ARG A 140 -0.69 4.82 27.94
N SER A 141 -1.30 4.17 28.93
CA SER A 141 -2.29 4.81 29.81
C SER A 141 -1.70 6.02 30.55
N GLN A 142 -0.49 5.88 31.10
CA GLN A 142 0.14 6.95 31.84
C GLN A 142 0.54 8.14 30.93
N LEU A 143 1.04 7.88 29.73
CA LEU A 143 1.35 8.93 28.75
C LEU A 143 0.09 9.71 28.35
N VAL A 144 -1.04 9.03 28.13
CA VAL A 144 -2.33 9.70 27.83
C VAL A 144 -2.79 10.58 29.00
N SER A 145 -2.63 10.10 30.23
CA SER A 145 -2.92 10.91 31.44
C SER A 145 -2.04 12.15 31.52
N GLN A 146 -0.73 12.03 31.28
CA GLN A 146 0.20 13.16 31.32
C GLN A 146 -0.04 14.15 30.18
N LEU A 147 -0.37 13.68 28.97
CA LEU A 147 -0.79 14.52 27.84
C LEU A 147 -2.03 15.34 28.20
N THR A 148 -3.04 14.69 28.76
CA THR A 148 -4.29 15.36 29.19
C THR A 148 -4.00 16.45 30.22
N GLU A 149 -3.15 16.14 31.21
CA GLU A 149 -2.73 17.11 32.24
C GLU A 149 -1.91 18.27 31.63
N TYR A 150 -1.02 17.97 30.69
CA TYR A 150 -0.18 18.97 30.01
C TYR A 150 -1.02 20.02 29.28
N PHE A 151 -1.97 19.57 28.46
CA PHE A 151 -2.88 20.42 27.70
C PHE A 151 -3.84 21.18 28.61
N SER A 152 -4.39 20.50 29.63
CA SER A 152 -5.28 21.15 30.61
C SER A 152 -4.61 22.29 31.37
N LYS A 153 -3.33 22.16 31.74
CA LYS A 153 -2.56 23.23 32.40
C LYS A 153 -2.25 24.44 31.51
N ARG A 154 -2.47 24.32 30.19
CA ARG A 154 -2.20 25.36 29.19
C ARG A 154 -3.49 25.85 28.53
N ASP A 155 -4.64 25.60 29.15
CA ASP A 155 -5.97 26.02 28.70
C ASP A 155 -6.35 25.51 27.30
N PHE A 156 -5.84 24.35 26.90
CA PHE A 156 -6.30 23.67 25.69
C PHE A 156 -7.61 22.93 25.94
N VAL A 157 -8.57 23.10 25.04
CA VAL A 157 -9.86 22.40 25.08
C VAL A 157 -9.74 21.07 24.33
N GLN A 158 -10.01 19.96 25.01
CA GLN A 158 -10.08 18.66 24.35
C GLN A 158 -11.34 18.60 23.48
N THR A 159 -11.18 18.16 22.23
CA THR A 159 -12.29 18.00 21.28
C THR A 159 -12.35 16.59 20.73
N HIS A 160 -13.51 16.22 20.17
CA HIS A 160 -13.73 14.91 19.54
C HIS A 160 -14.27 15.10 18.12
N PRO A 161 -13.40 15.42 17.14
CA PRO A 161 -13.79 15.56 15.75
C PRO A 161 -14.37 14.26 15.17
N PRO A 162 -15.16 14.35 14.08
CA PRO A 162 -15.77 13.18 13.47
C PRO A 162 -14.72 12.27 12.82
N VAL A 163 -14.85 10.96 13.08
CA VAL A 163 -14.04 9.93 12.42
C VAL A 163 -14.53 9.64 11.00
N ILE A 164 -15.85 9.71 10.77
CA ILE A 164 -16.46 9.55 9.45
C ILE A 164 -16.53 10.92 8.78
N THR A 165 -15.80 11.09 7.68
CA THR A 165 -15.64 12.38 6.98
C THR A 165 -15.94 12.27 5.49
N SER A 166 -16.23 13.38 4.83
CA SER A 166 -16.23 13.49 3.37
C SER A 166 -14.99 14.17 2.81
N SER A 167 -14.06 14.58 3.68
CA SER A 167 -12.82 15.27 3.32
C SER A 167 -11.65 14.30 3.43
N ASP A 168 -10.82 14.32 2.40
CA ASP A 168 -9.43 13.89 2.52
C ASP A 168 -8.63 15.12 2.96
N CYS A 169 -8.09 15.09 4.19
CA CYS A 169 -7.35 16.20 4.79
C CYS A 169 -5.97 16.36 4.16
N GLU A 170 -5.34 15.26 3.72
CA GLU A 170 -3.96 15.27 3.21
C GLU A 170 -3.94 15.27 1.66
N GLY A 171 -5.07 15.02 1.00
CA GLY A 171 -5.29 15.23 -0.44
C GLY A 171 -4.55 14.28 -1.38
N ALA A 172 -3.78 13.32 -0.85
CA ALA A 172 -2.93 12.42 -1.62
C ALA A 172 -2.99 10.95 -1.13
N GLY A 173 -3.85 10.64 -0.15
CA GLY A 173 -3.85 9.34 0.53
C GLY A 173 -4.86 8.34 -0.01
N GLU A 174 -4.51 7.06 -0.02
CA GLU A 174 -5.52 5.99 -0.09
C GLU A 174 -6.37 6.06 1.20
N VAL A 175 -7.67 6.34 1.08
CA VAL A 175 -8.62 6.44 2.21
C VAL A 175 -9.56 5.23 2.29
N PHE A 176 -9.92 4.81 3.51
CA PHE A 176 -10.93 3.76 3.69
C PHE A 176 -12.34 4.31 3.44
N VAL A 177 -13.10 3.66 2.56
CA VAL A 177 -14.49 4.03 2.26
C VAL A 177 -15.46 3.36 3.25
N VAL A 178 -16.37 4.14 3.81
CA VAL A 178 -17.42 3.65 4.72
C VAL A 178 -18.72 3.45 3.94
N SER A 179 -19.27 2.23 3.97
CA SER A 179 -20.55 1.89 3.34
C SER A 179 -21.37 0.96 4.23
N THR A 180 -22.69 1.11 4.18
CA THR A 180 -23.67 0.24 4.87
C THR A 180 -24.13 -0.93 4.01
N ASP A 181 -23.74 -0.97 2.73
CA ASP A 181 -24.15 -2.03 1.82
C ASP A 181 -23.45 -3.35 2.16
N ASN A 182 -24.23 -4.39 2.43
CA ASN A 182 -23.68 -5.73 2.63
C ASN A 182 -23.35 -6.37 1.26
N PRO A 183 -22.08 -6.66 0.96
CA PRO A 183 -21.71 -7.30 -0.30
C PRO A 183 -22.31 -8.71 -0.47
N LEU A 184 -22.62 -9.40 0.64
CA LEU A 184 -23.17 -10.76 0.64
C LEU A 184 -24.67 -10.81 0.32
N LEU A 185 -25.42 -9.72 0.58
CA LEU A 185 -26.85 -9.63 0.23
C LEU A 185 -27.06 -9.30 -1.25
N LYS A 186 -26.05 -8.79 -1.97
CA LYS A 186 -26.12 -8.54 -3.42
C LYS A 186 -26.24 -9.83 -4.25
N HIS A 187 -25.89 -10.99 -3.67
CA HIS A 187 -25.99 -12.29 -4.35
C HIS A 187 -27.35 -13.01 -4.20
N GLN A 188 -28.30 -12.48 -3.40
CA GLN A 188 -29.60 -13.13 -3.17
C GLN A 188 -30.80 -12.47 -3.86
N GLN A 189 -30.62 -11.40 -4.62
CA GLN A 189 -31.72 -10.76 -5.34
C GLN A 189 -31.56 -10.90 -6.86
N GLN A 190 -32.01 -12.04 -7.38
CA GLN A 190 -32.58 -12.14 -8.73
C GLN A 190 -34.05 -11.79 -8.61
N ASP A 191 -34.40 -10.51 -8.76
CA ASP A 191 -35.65 -10.08 -9.39
C ASP A 191 -35.69 -8.55 -9.44
N GLY A 192 -36.13 -8.02 -10.58
CA GLY A 192 -35.95 -6.65 -11.05
C GLY A 192 -36.72 -5.55 -10.30
N SER A 193 -36.69 -5.53 -8.97
CA SER A 193 -37.11 -4.35 -8.20
C SER A 193 -35.89 -3.52 -7.82
N SER A 194 -35.76 -2.36 -8.45
CA SER A 194 -34.81 -1.31 -8.11
C SER A 194 -35.05 -0.78 -6.68
N ILE A 195 -34.49 -1.46 -5.69
CA ILE A 195 -34.35 -0.88 -4.36
C ILE A 195 -33.29 0.20 -4.50
N ASN A 196 -33.76 1.44 -4.49
CA ASN A 196 -32.99 2.66 -4.38
C ASN A 196 -32.10 2.51 -3.12
N HIS A 197 -30.87 2.01 -3.27
CA HIS A 197 -29.89 1.92 -2.20
C HIS A 197 -29.60 3.36 -1.77
N LYS A 198 -30.37 3.86 -0.80
CA LYS A 198 -30.08 5.12 -0.15
C LYS A 198 -28.72 4.94 0.50
N ILE A 199 -27.68 5.52 -0.12
CA ILE A 199 -26.38 5.69 0.51
C ILE A 199 -26.65 6.31 1.87
N PHE A 200 -26.26 5.64 2.96
CA PHE A 200 -26.66 6.00 4.33
C PHE A 200 -26.41 7.48 4.64
N PHE A 201 -25.29 8.02 4.17
CA PHE A 201 -24.88 9.41 4.38
C PHE A 201 -25.22 10.36 3.22
N HIS A 202 -26.05 9.94 2.26
CA HIS A 202 -26.39 10.65 1.01
C HIS A 202 -25.21 10.99 0.07
N SER A 203 -23.98 10.88 0.56
CA SER A 203 -22.72 11.00 -0.16
C SER A 203 -21.76 9.92 0.30
N GLN A 204 -20.71 9.67 -0.47
CA GLN A 204 -19.60 8.83 -0.02
C GLN A 204 -18.95 9.43 1.23
N LYS A 205 -18.57 8.55 2.16
CA LYS A 205 -17.85 8.90 3.38
C LYS A 205 -16.64 8.01 3.54
N TYR A 206 -15.66 8.52 4.25
CA TYR A 206 -14.36 7.93 4.47
C TYR A 206 -14.05 7.90 5.96
N LEU A 207 -13.14 7.02 6.36
CA LEU A 207 -12.48 7.14 7.66
C LEU A 207 -11.40 8.22 7.55
N THR A 208 -11.34 9.08 8.56
CA THR A 208 -10.48 10.26 8.53
C THR A 208 -8.99 9.89 8.58
N VAL A 209 -8.19 10.59 7.77
CA VAL A 209 -6.71 10.51 7.81
C VAL A 209 -6.13 11.43 8.89
N SER A 210 -6.82 12.54 9.18
CA SER A 210 -6.44 13.56 10.16
C SER A 210 -7.67 14.39 10.56
N SER A 211 -7.71 14.87 11.80
CA SER A 211 -8.79 15.74 12.30
C SER A 211 -8.50 17.22 12.08
N GLN A 212 -7.34 17.58 11.53
CA GLN A 212 -6.79 18.93 11.46
C GLN A 212 -7.80 19.99 10.99
N LEU A 213 -8.44 19.80 9.84
CA LEU A 213 -9.39 20.80 9.30
C LEU A 213 -10.57 21.10 10.24
N HIS A 214 -11.00 20.11 11.04
CA HIS A 214 -12.04 20.33 12.06
C HIS A 214 -11.47 21.07 13.27
N LEU A 215 -10.23 20.80 13.65
CA LEU A 215 -9.55 21.50 14.73
C LEU A 215 -9.33 22.97 14.38
N GLU A 216 -9.00 23.30 13.13
CA GLU A 216 -8.90 24.70 12.65
C GLU A 216 -10.22 25.46 12.86
N ALA A 217 -11.36 24.84 12.56
CA ALA A 217 -12.68 25.44 12.79
C ALA A 217 -13.00 25.58 14.29
N LEU A 218 -12.67 24.58 15.11
CA LEU A 218 -12.94 24.59 16.55
C LEU A 218 -12.00 25.57 17.29
N ALA A 219 -10.75 25.69 16.87
CA ALA A 219 -9.77 26.62 17.42
C ALA A 219 -10.25 28.08 17.30
N GLN A 220 -10.97 28.43 16.24
CA GLN A 220 -11.57 29.76 16.10
C GLN A 220 -12.62 30.08 17.20
N SER A 221 -13.18 29.06 17.84
CA SER A 221 -14.18 29.25 18.90
C SER A 221 -13.57 29.40 20.29
N VAL A 222 -12.47 28.68 20.59
CA VAL A 222 -11.90 28.57 21.94
C VAL A 222 -10.39 28.83 22.02
N GLY A 223 -9.78 29.30 20.93
CA GLY A 223 -8.37 29.63 20.81
C GLY A 223 -7.45 28.41 20.66
N LYS A 224 -7.49 27.49 21.64
CA LYS A 224 -6.56 26.34 21.74
C LYS A 224 -7.34 25.04 21.84
N VAL A 225 -7.15 24.13 20.89
CA VAL A 225 -7.82 22.82 20.88
C VAL A 225 -6.82 21.69 20.68
N TRP A 226 -7.17 20.51 21.19
CA TRP A 226 -6.42 19.29 20.91
C TRP A 226 -7.34 18.08 20.86
N THR A 227 -6.87 17.00 20.23
CA THR A 227 -7.54 15.70 20.21
C THR A 227 -6.53 14.56 20.20
N LEU A 228 -6.95 13.42 20.73
CA LEU A 228 -6.27 12.14 20.57
C LEU A 228 -7.28 11.18 19.93
N SER A 229 -7.28 11.13 18.60
CA SER A 229 -8.32 10.48 17.80
C SER A 229 -7.74 9.33 16.95
N PRO A 230 -8.50 8.25 16.68
CA PRO A 230 -8.10 7.29 15.68
C PRO A 230 -8.05 7.93 14.28
N ALA A 231 -6.97 7.65 13.57
CA ALA A 231 -6.73 8.02 12.19
C ALA A 231 -6.45 6.76 11.37
N PHE A 232 -6.79 6.82 10.08
CA PHE A 232 -6.78 5.66 9.20
C PHE A 232 -6.05 5.96 7.89
N ARG A 233 -5.10 5.11 7.51
CA ARG A 233 -4.39 5.20 6.24
C ARG A 233 -4.54 3.88 5.49
N ALA A 234 -5.07 3.91 4.28
CA ALA A 234 -5.32 2.71 3.49
C ALA A 234 -4.12 2.31 2.59
N GLU A 235 -2.98 2.98 2.77
CA GLU A 235 -1.74 2.67 2.05
C GLU A 235 -1.31 1.21 2.22
N LYS A 236 -0.92 0.57 1.12
CA LYS A 236 -0.40 -0.82 1.12
C LYS A 236 1.06 -0.87 1.56
N SER A 237 1.32 -0.44 2.80
CA SER A 237 2.66 -0.36 3.38
C SER A 237 2.83 -1.36 4.52
N ASP A 238 3.32 -2.57 4.21
CA ASP A 238 3.62 -3.59 5.22
C ASP A 238 5.05 -3.42 5.75
N THR A 239 5.22 -2.45 6.65
CA THR A 239 6.51 -2.18 7.31
C THR A 239 6.37 -2.28 8.83
N PRO A 240 7.47 -2.45 9.58
CA PRO A 240 7.44 -2.48 11.05
C PRO A 240 6.93 -1.19 11.71
N ARG A 241 6.76 -0.09 10.96
CA ARG A 241 6.39 1.24 11.48
C ARG A 241 4.98 1.70 11.09
N HIS A 242 4.37 1.11 10.06
CA HIS A 242 3.07 1.55 9.55
C HIS A 242 1.92 0.73 10.13
N LEU A 243 0.83 1.40 10.48
CA LEU A 243 -0.43 0.81 10.89
C LEU A 243 -1.56 1.45 10.06
N SER A 244 -2.51 0.65 9.60
CA SER A 244 -3.70 1.18 8.90
C SER A 244 -4.68 1.88 9.84
N GLU A 245 -4.62 1.59 11.14
CA GLU A 245 -5.35 2.27 12.21
C GLU A 245 -4.36 2.62 13.32
N PHE A 246 -4.28 3.90 13.67
CA PHE A 246 -3.42 4.40 14.73
C PHE A 246 -4.09 5.58 15.44
N TYR A 247 -3.55 6.01 16.57
CA TYR A 247 -4.03 7.20 17.27
C TYR A 247 -3.12 8.37 16.97
N MET A 248 -3.71 9.47 16.50
CA MET A 248 -3.02 10.71 16.21
C MET A 248 -3.30 11.71 17.33
N LEU A 249 -2.24 12.32 17.85
CA LEU A 249 -2.33 13.48 18.73
C LEU A 249 -2.23 14.73 17.85
N GLU A 250 -3.28 15.53 17.82
CA GLU A 250 -3.37 16.72 16.98
C GLU A 250 -3.77 17.91 17.85
N ALA A 251 -3.12 19.05 17.67
CA ALA A 251 -3.43 20.28 18.39
C ALA A 251 -3.39 21.46 17.42
N GLU A 252 -4.29 22.42 17.64
CA GLU A 252 -4.42 23.62 16.82
C GLU A 252 -4.53 24.84 17.73
N VAL A 253 -3.82 25.91 17.37
CA VAL A 253 -3.70 27.13 18.18
C VAL A 253 -3.96 28.34 17.28
N ALA A 254 -4.98 29.11 17.61
CA ALA A 254 -5.30 30.36 16.92
C ALA A 254 -4.34 31.49 17.34
N PHE A 255 -4.18 32.48 16.46
CA PHE A 255 -3.36 33.70 16.68
C PHE A 255 -1.86 33.44 16.90
N VAL A 256 -1.33 32.37 16.33
CA VAL A 256 0.12 32.15 16.24
C VAL A 256 0.65 32.88 15.01
N GLU A 257 1.74 33.64 15.18
CA GLU A 257 2.35 34.40 14.07
C GLU A 257 3.61 33.70 13.53
N LYS A 258 4.33 32.98 14.38
CA LYS A 258 5.61 32.36 14.04
C LYS A 258 5.60 30.85 14.25
N LEU A 259 6.24 30.14 13.31
CA LEU A 259 6.43 28.69 13.40
C LEU A 259 7.16 28.27 14.68
N ASP A 260 8.05 29.12 15.20
CA ASP A 260 8.79 28.89 16.44
C ASP A 260 7.88 28.63 17.64
N GLU A 261 6.73 29.30 17.74
CA GLU A 261 5.81 29.12 18.87
C GLU A 261 5.18 27.71 18.86
N ILE A 262 4.95 27.14 17.68
CA ILE A 262 4.46 25.75 17.53
C ILE A 262 5.57 24.76 17.86
N MET A 263 6.81 25.01 17.39
CA MET A 263 7.96 24.17 17.73
C MET A 263 8.26 24.19 19.23
N ASP A 264 8.17 25.36 19.88
CA ASP A 264 8.31 25.53 21.33
C ASP A 264 7.26 24.73 22.10
N LEU A 265 6.00 24.75 21.65
CA LEU A 265 4.92 23.96 22.24
C LEU A 265 5.22 22.45 22.20
N ILE A 266 5.68 21.94 21.06
CA ILE A 266 6.02 20.51 20.90
C ILE A 266 7.22 20.14 21.74
N GLU A 267 8.25 20.99 21.75
CA GLU A 267 9.45 20.81 22.54
C GLU A 267 9.14 20.75 24.04
N ASP A 268 8.35 21.70 24.55
CA ASP A 268 7.89 21.74 25.93
C ASP A 268 7.00 20.54 26.29
N MET A 269 6.09 20.14 25.40
CA MET A 269 5.22 18.97 25.60
C MET A 269 6.02 17.69 25.76
N LEU A 270 6.85 17.35 24.78
CA LEU A 270 7.64 16.12 24.78
C LEU A 270 8.67 16.11 25.92
N ARG A 271 9.25 17.26 26.26
CA ARG A 271 10.13 17.41 27.43
C ARG A 271 9.38 17.13 28.74
N ALA A 272 8.18 17.70 28.91
CA ALA A 272 7.34 17.46 30.08
C ALA A 272 6.95 15.98 30.22
N LEU A 273 6.59 15.32 29.10
CA LEU A 273 6.31 13.88 29.08
C LEU A 273 7.54 13.03 29.42
N ALA A 274 8.71 13.37 28.88
CA ALA A 274 9.95 12.65 29.17
C ALA A 274 10.35 12.78 30.65
N LEU A 275 10.25 13.99 31.23
CA LEU A 275 10.47 14.22 32.66
C LEU A 275 9.46 13.46 33.52
N GLY A 276 8.16 13.58 33.19
CA GLY A 276 7.08 12.91 33.89
C GLY A 276 7.21 11.38 33.83
N LEU A 277 7.60 10.84 32.68
CA LEU A 277 7.84 9.40 32.52
C LEU A 277 9.07 8.96 33.32
N LYS A 278 10.18 9.68 33.25
CA LYS A 278 11.42 9.37 33.99
C LYS A 278 11.19 9.37 35.51
N ALA A 279 10.37 10.28 36.02
CA ALA A 279 10.01 10.33 37.45
C ALA A 279 8.96 9.29 37.87
N SER A 280 8.23 8.72 36.91
CA SER A 280 7.13 7.81 37.22
C SER A 280 7.57 6.39 37.52
N ARG A 281 6.74 5.68 38.30
CA ARG A 281 6.90 4.26 38.55
C ARG A 281 6.97 3.43 37.26
N VAL A 282 6.09 3.69 36.28
CA VAL A 282 6.06 2.92 35.03
C VAL A 282 7.34 3.13 34.22
N GLY A 283 7.89 4.36 34.22
CA GLY A 283 9.18 4.62 33.59
C GLY A 283 10.34 3.90 34.28
N GLN A 284 10.36 3.88 35.62
CA GLN A 284 11.35 3.12 36.38
C GLN A 284 11.25 1.60 36.13
N GLU A 285 10.03 1.05 36.06
CA GLU A 285 9.81 -0.35 35.70
C GLU A 285 10.29 -0.66 34.27
N LEU A 286 10.11 0.26 33.32
CA LEU A 286 10.61 0.11 31.95
C LEU A 286 12.13 0.11 31.89
N LEU A 287 12.80 1.01 32.62
CA LEU A 287 14.26 1.03 32.72
C LEU A 287 14.78 -0.28 33.34
N HIS A 288 14.15 -0.74 34.43
CA HIS A 288 14.53 -1.99 35.09
C HIS A 288 14.32 -3.23 34.18
N ALA A 289 13.19 -3.29 33.46
CA ALA A 289 12.93 -4.36 32.49
C ALA A 289 14.01 -4.46 31.40
N ARG A 290 14.65 -3.34 31.07
CA ARG A 290 15.68 -3.21 30.04
C ARG A 290 17.10 -3.41 30.57
N ALA A 291 17.29 -3.27 31.88
CA ALA A 291 18.55 -3.56 32.58
C ALA A 291 18.73 -5.05 32.88
N SER A 292 17.63 -5.74 33.23
CA SER A 292 17.67 -7.09 33.77
C SER A 292 17.72 -8.17 32.69
N SER A 293 18.74 -9.04 32.76
CA SER A 293 18.86 -10.24 31.92
C SER A 293 17.75 -11.27 32.16
N SER A 294 17.02 -11.19 33.29
CA SER A 294 15.91 -12.09 33.62
C SER A 294 14.68 -11.86 32.74
N TRP A 295 14.44 -10.62 32.31
CA TRP A 295 13.45 -10.26 31.30
C TRP A 295 14.08 -10.17 29.91
N GLY A 296 15.41 -10.01 29.85
CA GLY A 296 16.23 -9.94 28.64
C GLY A 296 16.07 -11.14 27.70
N LYS A 297 15.83 -12.36 28.20
CA LYS A 297 15.56 -13.53 27.33
C LYS A 297 14.25 -13.45 26.55
N ASP A 298 13.22 -12.80 27.13
CA ASP A 298 11.96 -12.51 26.44
C ASP A 298 12.04 -11.27 25.54
N ILE A 299 13.15 -10.53 25.62
CA ILE A 299 13.43 -9.26 24.93
C ILE A 299 14.69 -9.41 24.05
N GLU A 300 15.18 -10.64 23.81
CA GLU A 300 16.50 -10.95 23.24
C GLU A 300 16.70 -10.43 21.80
N ASN A 301 15.61 -10.06 21.11
CA ASN A 301 15.64 -9.43 19.78
C ASN A 301 15.41 -7.90 19.79
N SER A 302 15.35 -7.25 20.96
CA SER A 302 15.17 -5.81 21.02
C SER A 302 16.53 -5.13 21.16
N SER A 303 16.94 -4.38 20.13
CA SER A 303 18.18 -3.59 20.06
C SER A 303 18.33 -2.50 21.13
N VAL A 304 17.31 -2.29 21.97
CA VAL A 304 17.23 -1.13 22.87
C VAL A 304 17.58 -1.52 24.31
N THR A 305 18.74 -1.06 24.78
CA THR A 305 19.23 -1.24 26.16
C THR A 305 18.69 -0.18 27.12
N GLN A 306 18.92 -0.37 28.43
CA GLN A 306 18.58 0.65 29.43
C GLN A 306 19.30 1.97 29.17
N GLU A 307 20.59 1.92 28.87
CA GLU A 307 21.42 3.09 28.58
C GLU A 307 20.90 3.83 27.35
N ALA A 308 20.53 3.09 26.29
CA ALA A 308 19.94 3.67 25.09
C ALA A 308 18.63 4.41 25.40
N LEU A 309 17.75 3.86 26.25
CA LEU A 309 16.52 4.56 26.66
C LEU A 309 16.81 5.82 27.48
N ILE A 310 17.75 5.74 28.43
CA ILE A 310 18.13 6.90 29.26
C ILE A 310 18.68 8.01 28.37
N THR A 311 19.56 7.68 27.42
CA THR A 311 20.10 8.63 26.45
C THR A 311 18.99 9.28 25.63
N ARG A 312 18.03 8.50 25.12
CA ARG A 312 16.88 9.04 24.36
C ARG A 312 16.03 9.99 25.21
N TRP A 313 15.69 9.61 26.43
CA TRP A 313 14.92 10.46 27.34
C TRP A 313 15.69 11.74 27.68
N ASN A 314 16.99 11.62 27.93
CA ASN A 314 17.84 12.78 28.14
C ASN A 314 17.90 13.67 26.88
N GLY A 315 17.83 13.11 25.66
CA GLY A 315 17.72 13.88 24.42
C GLY A 315 16.45 14.72 24.34
N PHE A 316 15.31 14.22 24.82
CA PHE A 316 14.08 15.02 24.95
C PHE A 316 14.15 16.02 26.10
N ILE A 317 14.86 15.70 27.18
CA ILE A 317 14.93 16.52 28.39
C ILE A 317 15.87 17.72 28.24
N HIS A 318 16.98 17.56 27.52
CA HIS A 318 17.96 18.61 27.29
C HIS A 318 17.66 19.31 25.96
N GLY A 319 17.74 20.63 25.96
CA GLY A 319 17.64 21.44 24.75
C GLY A 319 18.40 22.76 24.93
N PRO A 320 18.25 23.71 24.00
CA PRO A 320 17.29 23.72 22.89
C PRO A 320 17.59 22.67 21.82
N TRP A 321 16.55 22.16 21.15
CA TRP A 321 16.72 21.25 20.02
C TRP A 321 17.15 22.01 18.77
N PRO A 322 18.06 21.47 17.93
CA PRO A 322 18.43 22.13 16.69
C PRO A 322 17.23 22.33 15.77
N ARG A 323 17.18 23.49 15.11
CA ARG A 323 16.19 23.85 14.09
C ARG A 323 16.97 24.24 12.85
N ILE A 324 16.80 23.52 11.75
CA ILE A 324 17.47 23.79 10.47
C ILE A 324 16.46 23.79 9.34
N THR A 325 16.69 24.60 8.31
CA THR A 325 15.87 24.58 7.10
C THR A 325 16.10 23.28 6.30
N TYR A 326 15.14 22.92 5.47
CA TYR A 326 15.26 21.80 4.52
C TYR A 326 16.47 22.00 3.59
N ILE A 327 16.70 23.23 3.15
CA ILE A 327 17.87 23.60 2.34
C ILE A 327 19.17 23.27 3.08
N ASP A 328 19.28 23.66 4.35
CA ASP A 328 20.46 23.38 5.14
C ASP A 328 20.62 21.89 5.46
N ALA A 329 19.51 21.17 5.61
CA ALA A 329 19.50 19.72 5.76
C ALA A 329 20.10 19.03 4.53
N ILE A 330 19.65 19.39 3.32
CA ILE A 330 20.19 18.86 2.06
C ILE A 330 21.68 19.20 1.92
N LYS A 331 22.09 20.45 2.15
CA LYS A 331 23.50 20.86 2.09
C LYS A 331 24.39 20.04 3.04
N ARG A 332 23.89 19.72 4.24
CA ARG A 332 24.63 18.88 5.22
C ARG A 332 24.75 17.44 4.75
N LEU A 333 23.72 16.89 4.13
CA LEU A 333 23.75 15.54 3.55
C LEU A 333 24.72 15.46 2.38
N GLU A 334 24.65 16.41 1.44
CA GLU A 334 25.56 16.51 0.30
C GLU A 334 27.02 16.69 0.75
N ALA A 335 27.26 17.56 1.75
CA ALA A 335 28.59 17.74 2.31
C ALA A 335 29.13 16.48 3.00
N ALA A 336 28.27 15.68 3.65
CA ALA A 336 28.67 14.41 4.26
C ALA A 336 29.05 13.36 3.20
N VAL A 337 28.33 13.32 2.08
CA VAL A 337 28.66 12.46 0.93
C VAL A 337 29.96 12.92 0.27
N ALA A 338 30.13 14.23 0.04
CA ALA A 338 31.33 14.79 -0.58
C ALA A 338 32.62 14.62 0.27
N GLN A 339 32.46 14.44 1.58
CA GLN A 339 33.56 14.19 2.52
C GLN A 339 33.80 12.68 2.78
N ASP A 340 33.16 11.79 2.02
CA ASP A 340 33.23 10.33 2.18
C ASP A 340 32.90 9.84 3.62
N LYS A 341 32.08 10.61 4.36
CA LYS A 341 31.65 10.24 5.73
C LYS A 341 30.58 9.16 5.72
N ILE A 342 29.73 9.15 4.70
CA ILE A 342 28.62 8.21 4.56
C ILE A 342 28.28 8.01 3.09
N THR A 343 27.83 6.80 2.75
CA THR A 343 27.25 6.50 1.43
C THR A 343 25.77 6.18 1.61
N PHE A 344 24.90 7.03 1.07
CA PHE A 344 23.45 6.80 1.06
C PHE A 344 23.05 5.91 -0.11
N LYS A 345 22.00 5.10 0.08
CA LYS A 345 21.41 4.31 -1.01
C LYS A 345 20.70 5.21 -2.02
N PHE A 346 20.06 6.27 -1.52
CA PHE A 346 19.39 7.30 -2.29
C PHE A 346 20.20 8.60 -2.15
N ALA A 347 20.64 9.17 -3.26
CA ALA A 347 21.38 10.43 -3.22
C ALA A 347 20.47 11.55 -2.65
N PRO A 348 20.95 12.38 -1.72
CA PRO A 348 20.19 13.53 -1.26
C PRO A 348 19.96 14.48 -2.43
N SER A 349 18.72 14.92 -2.60
CA SER A 349 18.33 15.90 -3.62
C SER A 349 17.19 16.75 -3.07
N PHE A 350 17.20 18.03 -3.45
CA PHE A 350 16.18 19.00 -3.05
C PHE A 350 14.76 18.58 -3.49
N HIS A 351 14.63 17.92 -4.65
CA HIS A 351 13.32 17.58 -5.23
C HIS A 351 12.76 16.24 -4.75
N SER A 352 13.59 15.36 -4.19
CA SER A 352 13.20 13.96 -3.89
C SER A 352 12.66 13.76 -2.47
N GLY A 353 12.59 14.82 -1.66
CA GLY A 353 12.31 14.71 -0.22
C GLY A 353 13.43 13.99 0.55
N LEU A 354 13.29 13.95 1.87
CA LEU A 354 14.19 13.19 2.74
C LEU A 354 13.74 11.72 2.79
N GLN A 355 14.70 10.80 2.70
CA GLN A 355 14.48 9.38 2.95
C GLN A 355 14.81 9.04 4.40
N ALA A 356 14.31 7.92 4.91
CA ALA A 356 14.54 7.49 6.30
C ALA A 356 16.04 7.36 6.68
N GLU A 357 16.93 7.09 5.71
CA GLU A 357 18.38 7.08 5.97
C GLU A 357 18.96 8.49 6.14
N HIS A 358 18.42 9.48 5.43
CA HIS A 358 18.79 10.89 5.54
C HIS A 358 18.30 11.47 6.88
N GLU A 359 17.05 11.20 7.22
CA GLU A 359 16.42 11.64 8.48
C GLU A 359 17.18 11.10 9.69
N ARG A 360 17.52 9.80 9.66
CA ARG A 360 18.32 9.17 10.71
C ARG A 360 19.69 9.83 10.85
N PHE A 361 20.38 10.06 9.74
CA PHE A 361 21.69 10.70 9.75
C PHE A 361 21.63 12.12 10.33
N LEU A 362 20.60 12.90 9.99
CA LEU A 362 20.42 14.26 10.52
C LEU A 362 20.17 14.25 12.03
N ALA A 363 19.30 13.36 12.52
CA ALA A 363 19.05 13.22 13.95
C ALA A 363 20.30 12.76 14.74
N GLU A 364 21.10 11.86 14.17
CA GLU A 364 22.33 11.37 14.80
C GLU A 364 23.44 12.43 14.82
N THR A 365 23.63 13.16 13.71
CA THR A 365 24.77 14.08 13.56
C THR A 365 24.46 15.51 14.02
N VAL A 366 23.32 16.06 13.63
CA VAL A 366 22.93 17.44 13.95
C VAL A 366 22.18 17.45 15.29
N GLY A 367 21.23 16.53 15.46
CA GLY A 367 20.51 16.33 16.73
C GLY A 367 21.37 15.74 17.84
N GLN A 368 22.61 15.29 17.55
CA GLN A 368 23.52 14.63 18.50
C GLN A 368 22.88 13.43 19.22
N GLY A 369 22.03 12.68 18.50
CA GLY A 369 21.25 11.58 19.08
C GLY A 369 20.03 12.04 19.87
N GLY A 370 19.66 13.31 19.79
CA GLY A 370 18.40 13.90 20.26
C GLY A 370 17.50 14.36 19.12
N PRO A 371 16.36 15.01 19.44
CA PRO A 371 15.42 15.51 18.43
C PRO A 371 15.98 16.68 17.62
N ILE A 372 15.53 16.82 16.37
CA ILE A 372 15.83 17.95 15.49
C ILE A 372 14.60 18.35 14.69
N PHE A 373 14.36 19.65 14.54
CA PHE A 373 13.36 20.19 13.62
C PHE A 373 14.01 20.46 12.26
N ILE A 374 13.36 19.96 11.21
CA ILE A 374 13.62 20.38 9.82
C ILE A 374 12.46 21.27 9.40
N THR A 375 12.74 22.50 8.97
CA THR A 375 11.71 23.50 8.63
C THR A 375 11.74 23.86 7.14
N ASP A 376 10.71 24.56 6.65
CA ASP A 376 10.73 25.22 5.33
C ASP A 376 10.91 24.23 4.16
N TYR A 377 10.03 23.23 4.10
CA TYR A 377 10.05 22.26 3.00
C TYR A 377 9.54 22.87 1.69
N PRO A 378 9.94 22.31 0.53
CA PRO A 378 9.45 22.75 -0.77
C PRO A 378 7.92 22.62 -0.85
N ARG A 379 7.25 23.67 -1.35
CA ARG A 379 5.77 23.73 -1.45
C ARG A 379 5.18 22.54 -2.20
N ALA A 380 5.86 22.09 -3.26
CA ALA A 380 5.41 20.96 -4.09
C ALA A 380 5.42 19.60 -3.36
N GLN A 381 6.08 19.48 -2.21
CA GLN A 381 6.18 18.24 -1.43
C GLN A 381 5.24 18.22 -0.21
N LYS A 382 4.47 19.28 0.01
CA LYS A 382 3.66 19.45 1.22
C LYS A 382 2.20 19.77 0.88
N PRO A 383 1.24 19.44 1.78
CA PRO A 383 -0.18 19.64 1.54
C PRO A 383 -0.61 21.10 1.30
N PHE A 384 -1.75 21.26 0.62
CA PHE A 384 -2.28 22.54 0.15
C PHE A 384 -2.54 23.61 1.23
N TYR A 385 -2.71 23.20 2.50
CA TYR A 385 -3.13 24.06 3.61
C TYR A 385 -1.97 24.79 4.31
N MET A 386 -0.72 24.53 3.92
CA MET A 386 0.45 25.13 4.58
C MET A 386 0.72 26.54 4.03
N ALA A 387 0.92 27.51 4.93
CA ALA A 387 1.31 28.88 4.55
C ALA A 387 2.74 28.92 3.99
N PRO A 388 3.08 29.85 3.07
CA PRO A 388 4.44 30.04 2.60
C PRO A 388 5.38 30.53 3.71
N SER A 389 6.66 30.22 3.58
CA SER A 389 7.71 30.70 4.49
C SER A 389 7.85 32.24 4.45
N THR A 390 8.16 32.87 5.57
CA THR A 390 8.28 34.34 5.69
C THR A 390 9.63 34.87 5.20
N ASP A 391 10.68 34.05 5.22
CA ASP A 391 12.07 34.41 4.92
C ASP A 391 12.46 34.11 3.46
N GLU A 392 11.61 34.45 2.49
CA GLU A 392 12.04 34.57 1.10
C GLU A 392 12.98 35.78 0.99
N THR A 393 14.27 35.58 1.29
CA THR A 393 15.30 36.59 1.10
C THR A 393 15.50 36.88 -0.39
N GLY A 394 14.59 37.64 -1.01
CA GLY A 394 14.78 38.45 -2.22
C GLY A 394 15.39 37.81 -3.47
N SER A 395 15.68 36.50 -3.49
CA SER A 395 16.23 35.80 -4.63
C SER A 395 15.08 35.24 -5.44
N THR A 396 14.78 35.89 -6.56
CA THR A 396 13.76 35.49 -7.55
C THR A 396 13.95 34.11 -8.17
N ASP A 397 15.03 33.39 -7.82
CA ASP A 397 15.41 32.08 -8.38
C ASP A 397 15.30 30.91 -7.37
N ALA A 398 14.90 31.16 -6.11
CA ALA A 398 14.72 30.07 -5.14
C ALA A 398 13.32 29.45 -5.26
N GLU A 399 13.25 28.10 -5.22
CA GLU A 399 11.97 27.39 -5.23
C GLU A 399 11.14 27.71 -3.97
N PRO A 400 9.82 27.88 -4.10
CA PRO A 400 8.96 28.32 -2.99
C PRO A 400 8.89 27.25 -1.89
N THR A 401 9.02 27.68 -0.63
CA THR A 401 8.91 26.83 0.56
C THR A 401 7.69 27.18 1.40
N VAL A 402 7.28 26.25 2.27
CA VAL A 402 6.16 26.44 3.20
C VAL A 402 6.62 26.41 4.65
N ALA A 403 6.00 27.24 5.48
CA ALA A 403 6.26 27.37 6.91
C ALA A 403 5.75 26.13 7.67
N CYS A 404 6.47 25.01 7.53
CA CYS A 404 6.21 23.74 8.18
C CYS A 404 7.45 23.23 8.91
N PHE A 405 7.26 22.23 9.76
CA PHE A 405 8.35 21.45 10.33
C PHE A 405 8.04 19.96 10.31
N ASP A 406 9.09 19.16 10.23
CA ASP A 406 9.10 17.76 10.64
C ASP A 406 10.07 17.61 11.83
N LEU A 407 9.61 17.01 12.93
CA LEU A 407 10.41 16.69 14.09
C LEU A 407 10.98 15.28 13.92
N LEU A 408 12.28 15.19 13.71
CA LEU A 408 12.99 13.92 13.54
C LEU A 408 13.61 13.48 14.85
N VAL A 409 13.50 12.19 15.14
CA VAL A 409 14.18 11.54 16.26
C VAL A 409 15.01 10.36 15.77
N PRO A 410 16.08 9.97 16.49
CA PRO A 410 16.90 8.83 16.09
C PRO A 410 16.09 7.55 15.93
N GLU A 411 16.49 6.71 14.98
CA GLU A 411 15.89 5.42 14.60
C GLU A 411 14.47 5.48 14.02
N ILE A 412 13.52 6.11 14.72
CA ILE A 412 12.10 6.19 14.32
C ILE A 412 11.94 7.13 13.12
N CYS A 413 12.80 8.14 13.03
CA CYS A 413 12.78 9.22 12.05
C CYS A 413 11.68 10.24 12.38
N GLU A 414 10.75 10.56 11.47
CA GLU A 414 9.66 11.49 11.76
C GLU A 414 8.80 11.04 12.97
N LEU A 415 8.67 11.93 13.96
CA LEU A 415 7.84 11.74 15.16
C LEU A 415 6.60 12.64 15.15
N ALA A 416 6.72 13.87 14.64
CA ALA A 416 5.64 14.84 14.55
C ALA A 416 5.85 15.75 13.35
N GLY A 417 4.77 16.13 12.67
CA GLY A 417 4.76 17.14 11.61
C GLY A 417 3.76 18.25 11.93
N GLY A 418 4.01 19.46 11.44
CA GLY A 418 3.10 20.58 11.63
C GLY A 418 3.45 21.77 10.76
N SER A 419 2.59 22.78 10.74
CA SER A 419 2.77 23.96 9.88
C SER A 419 1.93 25.14 10.34
N MET A 420 2.35 26.33 9.93
CA MET A 420 1.46 27.49 9.84
C MET A 420 0.39 27.23 8.77
N ARG A 421 -0.86 27.63 9.05
CA ARG A 421 -1.99 27.45 8.12
C ARG A 421 -2.12 28.64 7.18
N GLU A 422 -2.42 28.38 5.90
CA GLU A 422 -2.70 29.43 4.93
C GLU A 422 -4.07 30.08 5.24
N HIS A 423 -4.01 31.24 5.89
CA HIS A 423 -5.20 31.97 6.33
C HIS A 423 -5.75 32.93 5.27
N ARG A 424 -4.99 33.21 4.20
CA ARG A 424 -5.39 34.15 3.15
C ARG A 424 -6.20 33.41 2.09
N LEU A 425 -7.48 33.76 2.00
CA LEU A 425 -8.46 33.05 1.16
C LEU A 425 -8.02 32.90 -0.30
N SER A 426 -7.48 33.96 -0.93
CA SER A 426 -7.05 33.92 -2.33
C SER A 426 -5.93 32.90 -2.56
N GLN A 427 -4.90 32.91 -1.71
CA GLN A 427 -3.75 32.02 -1.80
C GLN A 427 -4.15 30.58 -1.45
N LEU A 428 -5.06 30.40 -0.50
CA LEU A 428 -5.61 29.08 -0.17
C LEU A 428 -6.37 28.50 -1.36
N LEU A 429 -7.23 29.27 -2.02
CA LEU A 429 -7.97 28.83 -3.19
C LEU A 429 -7.05 28.50 -4.37
N GLU A 430 -6.00 29.29 -4.59
CA GLU A 430 -4.97 29.01 -5.59
C GLU A 430 -4.24 27.70 -5.27
N SER A 431 -3.80 27.52 -4.02
CA SER A 431 -3.16 26.28 -3.56
C SER A 431 -4.09 25.06 -3.71
N MET A 432 -5.39 25.23 -3.44
CA MET A 432 -6.37 24.17 -3.65
C MET A 432 -6.56 23.85 -5.14
N ASP A 433 -6.49 24.82 -6.05
CA ASP A 433 -6.51 24.57 -7.51
C ASP A 433 -5.23 23.85 -7.96
N ASP A 434 -4.06 24.29 -7.47
CA ASP A 434 -2.75 23.66 -7.73
C ASP A 434 -2.74 22.17 -7.33
N HIS A 435 -3.43 21.83 -6.24
CA HIS A 435 -3.55 20.46 -5.73
C HIS A 435 -4.78 19.70 -6.28
N GLY A 436 -5.51 20.28 -7.25
CA GLY A 436 -6.65 19.62 -7.91
C GLY A 436 -7.89 19.44 -7.03
N LEU A 437 -8.02 20.20 -5.93
CA LEU A 437 -9.13 20.13 -4.98
C LEU A 437 -10.33 20.97 -5.42
N ILE A 438 -10.13 22.00 -6.27
CA ILE A 438 -11.20 22.83 -6.83
C ILE A 438 -11.58 22.32 -8.22
N ARG A 439 -12.87 22.06 -8.45
CA ARG A 439 -13.38 21.85 -9.82
C ARG A 439 -13.51 23.21 -10.51
N ARG A 440 -12.75 23.45 -11.58
CA ARG A 440 -12.92 24.63 -12.45
C ARG A 440 -14.39 24.75 -12.86
N GLY A 441 -15.07 25.77 -12.33
CA GLY A 441 -16.49 26.07 -12.54
C GLY A 441 -17.33 26.33 -11.29
N GLN A 442 -16.83 26.10 -10.06
CA GLN A 442 -17.63 26.35 -8.83
C GLN A 442 -17.44 27.73 -8.18
N PHE A 443 -16.42 28.51 -8.55
CA PHE A 443 -16.11 29.80 -7.90
C PHE A 443 -16.00 30.99 -8.86
N THR A 444 -16.31 30.83 -10.14
CA THR A 444 -16.26 31.93 -11.13
C THR A 444 -17.49 32.85 -11.12
N GLU A 445 -18.53 32.58 -10.31
CA GLU A 445 -19.76 33.40 -10.31
C GLU A 445 -20.00 34.25 -9.04
N THR A 446 -19.24 34.09 -7.95
CA THR A 446 -19.57 34.75 -6.68
C THR A 446 -18.90 36.11 -6.44
N GLN A 447 -18.15 36.67 -7.39
CA GLN A 447 -17.60 38.03 -7.24
C GLN A 447 -18.33 39.12 -8.04
N ASN A 448 -19.39 38.81 -8.81
CA ASN A 448 -20.04 39.83 -9.66
C ASN A 448 -21.58 39.94 -9.59
N THR A 449 -22.27 39.32 -8.64
CA THR A 449 -23.74 39.47 -8.53
C THR A 449 -24.24 39.62 -7.09
N ALA A 450 -24.00 40.80 -6.50
CA ALA A 450 -24.97 41.34 -5.56
C ALA A 450 -26.21 41.78 -6.37
N ASN A 451 -27.38 41.30 -5.98
CA ASN A 451 -28.71 41.60 -6.54
C ASN A 451 -29.10 40.83 -7.82
N THR A 452 -29.68 39.65 -7.68
CA THR A 452 -31.03 39.28 -8.16
C THR A 452 -31.21 37.76 -8.08
N ILE A 453 -32.35 37.31 -7.54
CA ILE A 453 -32.78 35.91 -7.56
C ILE A 453 -33.51 35.67 -8.88
N PRO A 454 -33.16 34.66 -9.70
CA PRO A 454 -34.06 34.16 -10.73
C PRO A 454 -34.60 32.76 -10.42
N PRO A 455 -35.72 32.38 -11.06
CA PRO A 455 -36.60 31.33 -10.59
C PRO A 455 -36.22 29.95 -11.12
N ILE A 456 -36.68 28.93 -10.39
CA ILE A 456 -36.60 27.51 -10.73
C ILE A 456 -37.47 27.23 -11.96
N SER A 457 -36.87 26.81 -13.07
CA SER A 457 -37.57 26.17 -14.19
C SER A 457 -37.10 24.73 -14.34
N ASN A 458 -38.04 23.80 -14.20
CA ASN A 458 -37.90 22.39 -14.53
C ASN A 458 -38.01 22.22 -16.05
N ASP A 459 -36.96 21.74 -16.72
CA ASP A 459 -37.13 21.03 -18.00
C ASP A 459 -35.98 20.01 -18.23
N PRO A 460 -36.25 18.70 -18.34
CA PRO A 460 -35.25 17.67 -18.53
C PRO A 460 -35.12 17.30 -20.01
N SER A 461 -34.59 18.18 -20.84
CA SER A 461 -34.31 17.83 -22.24
C SER A 461 -33.31 18.76 -22.90
N THR A 462 -32.03 18.66 -22.56
CA THR A 462 -30.86 18.96 -23.43
C THR A 462 -29.57 18.89 -22.63
N LEU A 463 -28.84 17.78 -22.72
CA LEU A 463 -27.39 17.71 -22.51
C LEU A 463 -26.88 16.35 -23.01
N THR A 464 -26.99 16.16 -24.33
CA THR A 464 -26.11 15.26 -25.07
C THR A 464 -24.81 16.00 -25.34
N THR A 465 -23.76 15.75 -24.56
CA THR A 465 -22.42 16.28 -24.87
C THR A 465 -21.34 15.24 -24.58
N SER A 466 -21.00 14.52 -25.65
CA SER A 466 -19.69 14.00 -26.05
C SER A 466 -18.66 13.67 -24.94
N GLY A 467 -18.75 12.47 -24.39
CA GLY A 467 -17.58 11.72 -23.94
C GLY A 467 -16.94 11.02 -25.13
N SER A 468 -16.35 11.79 -26.06
CA SER A 468 -15.57 11.21 -27.16
C SER A 468 -14.25 10.70 -26.62
N LEU A 469 -14.09 9.38 -26.72
CA LEU A 469 -12.83 8.65 -26.64
C LEU A 469 -11.74 9.40 -27.45
N GLU A 470 -10.86 10.12 -26.78
CA GLU A 470 -9.52 10.34 -27.31
C GLU A 470 -8.77 9.01 -27.18
N CYS A 471 -8.58 8.38 -28.34
CA CYS A 471 -8.01 7.07 -28.51
C CYS A 471 -6.65 6.96 -27.82
N TYR A 472 -6.37 5.76 -27.32
CA TYR A 472 -5.03 5.20 -27.04
C TYR A 472 -3.98 5.43 -28.15
N GLU A 473 -4.38 5.96 -29.31
CA GLU A 473 -3.57 6.24 -30.50
C GLU A 473 -3.48 7.72 -30.88
N SER A 474 -4.18 8.64 -30.19
CA SER A 474 -3.98 10.07 -30.44
C SER A 474 -2.76 10.57 -29.71
N LEU A 475 -1.74 10.94 -30.48
CA LEU A 475 -0.57 11.67 -30.02
C LEU A 475 -1.03 12.90 -29.22
N PRO A 476 -0.53 13.10 -27.98
CA PRO A 476 -0.64 14.40 -27.34
C PRO A 476 -0.02 15.46 -28.26
N PRO A 477 -0.63 16.65 -28.43
CA PRO A 477 -0.19 17.63 -29.42
C PRO A 477 1.23 18.18 -29.19
N ASN A 478 1.87 17.86 -28.06
CA ASN A 478 3.16 18.42 -27.64
C ASN A 478 4.24 17.35 -27.31
N PHE A 479 4.11 16.10 -27.75
CA PHE A 479 5.10 15.04 -27.43
C PHE A 479 5.80 14.49 -28.68
N SER A 480 7.12 14.21 -28.60
CA SER A 480 7.87 13.76 -29.77
C SER A 480 7.44 12.36 -30.23
N LEU A 481 7.24 12.20 -31.54
CA LEU A 481 6.84 10.92 -32.16
C LEU A 481 7.79 9.77 -31.76
N SER A 482 9.09 10.04 -31.70
CA SER A 482 10.11 9.06 -31.32
C SER A 482 9.98 8.59 -29.87
N ALA A 483 9.61 9.47 -28.93
CA ALA A 483 9.41 9.11 -27.54
C ALA A 483 8.14 8.26 -27.35
N ASN A 484 7.06 8.56 -28.08
CA ASN A 484 5.85 7.72 -28.10
C ASN A 484 6.11 6.33 -28.69
N MET A 485 6.88 6.25 -29.78
CA MET A 485 7.25 4.97 -30.39
C MET A 485 8.08 4.10 -29.42
N LEU A 486 9.02 4.71 -28.67
CA LEU A 486 9.83 4.01 -27.68
C LEU A 486 9.01 3.59 -26.46
N ALA A 487 8.10 4.44 -25.98
CA ALA A 487 7.20 4.11 -24.87
C ALA A 487 6.23 2.97 -25.23
N GLY A 488 5.65 3.01 -26.44
CA GLY A 488 4.80 1.94 -26.96
C GLY A 488 5.56 0.62 -27.15
N ALA A 489 6.78 0.67 -27.70
CA ALA A 489 7.62 -0.51 -27.83
C ALA A 489 7.99 -1.12 -26.47
N PHE A 490 8.30 -0.28 -25.48
CA PHE A 490 8.59 -0.73 -24.12
C PHE A 490 7.37 -1.39 -23.47
N ALA A 491 6.19 -0.78 -23.60
CA ALA A 491 4.93 -1.33 -23.09
C ALA A 491 4.61 -2.71 -23.68
N GLY A 492 4.71 -2.85 -25.02
CA GLY A 492 4.49 -4.13 -25.69
C GLY A 492 5.52 -5.21 -25.32
N ILE A 493 6.79 -4.83 -25.12
CA ILE A 493 7.83 -5.77 -24.65
C ILE A 493 7.56 -6.21 -23.21
N ALA A 494 7.20 -5.29 -22.31
CA ALA A 494 6.90 -5.59 -20.91
C ALA A 494 5.69 -6.53 -20.79
N GLU A 495 4.61 -6.22 -21.50
CA GLU A 495 3.41 -7.05 -21.58
C GLU A 495 3.75 -8.48 -22.01
N HIS A 496 4.41 -8.63 -23.17
CA HIS A 496 4.74 -9.94 -23.69
C HIS A 496 5.74 -10.70 -22.84
N SER A 497 6.65 -10.02 -22.12
CA SER A 497 7.64 -10.67 -21.26
C SER A 497 7.04 -11.26 -19.99
N VAL A 498 6.09 -10.54 -19.38
CA VAL A 498 5.41 -10.98 -18.15
C VAL A 498 4.40 -12.08 -18.45
N MET A 499 3.62 -11.94 -19.53
CA MET A 499 2.58 -12.90 -19.89
C MET A 499 3.10 -14.10 -20.69
N TYR A 500 4.38 -14.11 -21.06
CA TYR A 500 5.00 -15.15 -21.89
C TYR A 500 4.77 -16.59 -21.39
N PRO A 501 4.86 -16.89 -20.08
CA PRO A 501 4.68 -18.27 -19.63
C PRO A 501 3.26 -18.81 -19.83
N ILE A 502 2.25 -17.95 -19.70
CA ILE A 502 0.84 -18.33 -19.92
C ILE A 502 0.55 -18.40 -21.42
N ASP A 503 1.19 -17.54 -22.23
CA ASP A 503 1.15 -17.62 -23.69
C ASP A 503 1.78 -18.92 -24.23
N LEU A 504 2.91 -19.37 -23.67
CA LEU A 504 3.49 -20.69 -23.98
C LEU A 504 2.52 -21.83 -23.68
N LEU A 505 1.81 -21.76 -22.55
CA LEU A 505 0.80 -22.75 -22.19
C LEU A 505 -0.38 -22.74 -23.17
N LYS A 506 -0.87 -21.55 -23.55
CA LYS A 506 -1.91 -21.38 -24.58
C LYS A 506 -1.48 -22.07 -25.88
N THR A 507 -0.30 -21.75 -26.40
CA THR A 507 0.25 -22.34 -27.63
C THR A 507 0.27 -23.86 -27.57
N ARG A 508 0.79 -24.45 -26.48
CA ARG A 508 0.86 -25.91 -26.33
C ARG A 508 -0.50 -26.58 -26.25
N MET A 509 -1.48 -25.93 -25.64
CA MET A 509 -2.85 -26.45 -25.55
C MET A 509 -3.62 -26.34 -26.87
N GLN A 510 -3.22 -25.45 -27.78
CA GLN A 510 -3.88 -25.22 -29.07
C GLN A 510 -3.35 -26.10 -30.21
N VAL A 511 -2.23 -26.79 -30.02
CA VAL A 511 -1.66 -27.71 -31.02
C VAL A 511 -2.49 -28.99 -31.13
N VAL A 512 -2.68 -29.50 -32.35
CA VAL A 512 -3.60 -30.61 -32.68
C VAL A 512 -3.11 -32.00 -32.23
N ASN A 513 -2.00 -32.12 -31.50
CA ASN A 513 -1.56 -33.35 -30.84
C ASN A 513 -0.77 -32.99 -29.58
N PRO A 514 -1.44 -32.65 -28.45
CA PRO A 514 -0.72 -32.48 -27.19
C PRO A 514 -0.11 -33.83 -26.80
N SER A 515 1.17 -33.82 -26.37
CA SER A 515 1.85 -35.03 -25.89
C SER A 515 0.97 -35.80 -24.89
N PRO A 516 0.91 -37.15 -24.91
CA PRO A 516 0.08 -37.94 -23.99
C PRO A 516 0.40 -37.75 -22.51
N THR A 517 1.55 -37.16 -22.16
CA THR A 517 1.91 -36.73 -20.80
C THR A 517 1.31 -35.38 -20.35
N ALA A 518 0.62 -34.66 -21.24
CA ALA A 518 0.13 -33.31 -21.01
C ALA A 518 -1.40 -33.26 -20.79
N VAL A 519 -1.94 -34.07 -19.89
CA VAL A 519 -3.28 -33.81 -19.35
C VAL A 519 -3.15 -32.78 -18.23
N TYR A 520 -3.09 -31.52 -18.62
CA TYR A 520 -3.04 -30.41 -17.67
C TYR A 520 -4.42 -30.21 -17.03
N THR A 521 -4.56 -30.59 -15.76
CA THR A 521 -5.80 -30.40 -14.99
C THR A 521 -6.08 -28.92 -14.65
N GLY A 522 -5.06 -28.06 -14.73
CA GLY A 522 -5.15 -26.61 -14.51
C GLY A 522 -3.88 -25.86 -14.91
N ILE A 523 -3.95 -24.51 -14.99
CA ILE A 523 -2.84 -23.64 -15.45
C ILE A 523 -1.63 -23.73 -14.50
N SER A 524 -1.87 -23.67 -13.19
CA SER A 524 -0.81 -23.80 -12.18
C SER A 524 -0.12 -25.17 -12.24
N ASN A 525 -0.91 -26.24 -12.34
CA ASN A 525 -0.38 -27.59 -12.50
C ASN A 525 0.45 -27.70 -13.79
N ALA A 526 -0.03 -27.16 -14.91
CA ALA A 526 0.70 -27.16 -16.18
C ALA A 526 2.05 -26.46 -16.10
N MET A 527 2.08 -25.29 -15.47
CA MET A 527 3.29 -24.50 -15.27
C MET A 527 4.32 -25.23 -14.40
N ILE A 528 3.86 -25.87 -13.32
CA ILE A 528 4.70 -26.67 -12.43
C ILE A 528 5.23 -27.91 -13.17
N THR A 529 4.39 -28.61 -13.93
CA THR A 529 4.80 -29.79 -14.71
C THR A 529 5.85 -29.42 -15.76
N ILE A 530 5.65 -28.35 -16.53
CA ILE A 530 6.62 -27.90 -17.53
C ILE A 530 7.94 -27.51 -16.86
N SER A 531 7.88 -26.78 -15.75
CA SER A 531 9.09 -26.36 -15.02
C SER A 531 9.88 -27.55 -14.46
N ARG A 532 9.19 -28.59 -13.98
CA ARG A 532 9.83 -29.80 -13.41
C ARG A 532 10.37 -30.75 -14.48
N VAL A 533 9.66 -30.90 -15.60
CA VAL A 533 10.02 -31.88 -16.65
C VAL A 533 11.00 -31.30 -17.66
N GLU A 534 10.84 -30.04 -18.04
CA GLU A 534 11.60 -29.39 -19.13
C GLU A 534 12.51 -28.25 -18.63
N GLY A 535 12.47 -27.94 -17.33
CA GLY A 535 13.23 -26.86 -16.71
C GLY A 535 12.52 -25.50 -16.77
N PHE A 536 12.71 -24.71 -15.71
CA PHE A 536 12.06 -23.40 -15.53
C PHE A 536 12.28 -22.41 -16.70
N ARG A 537 13.49 -22.38 -17.28
CA ARG A 537 13.81 -21.49 -18.41
C ARG A 537 13.00 -21.78 -19.67
N THR A 538 12.42 -22.97 -19.79
CA THR A 538 11.60 -23.35 -20.93
C THR A 538 10.32 -22.51 -21.03
N LEU A 539 9.82 -22.00 -19.89
CA LEU A 539 8.67 -21.10 -19.85
C LEU A 539 8.86 -19.81 -20.67
N TRP A 540 10.11 -19.36 -20.88
CA TRP A 540 10.46 -18.17 -21.66
C TRP A 540 11.05 -18.48 -23.04
N ARG A 541 10.98 -19.74 -23.48
CA ARG A 541 11.55 -20.18 -24.76
C ARG A 541 10.83 -19.52 -25.93
N GLY A 542 11.57 -18.73 -26.70
CA GLY A 542 11.05 -17.98 -27.85
C GLY A 542 10.72 -16.50 -27.56
N LEU A 543 10.81 -16.03 -26.30
CA LEU A 543 10.51 -14.64 -25.93
C LEU A 543 11.33 -13.65 -26.76
N SER A 544 12.61 -13.96 -26.98
CA SER A 544 13.50 -13.13 -27.80
C SER A 544 12.98 -12.90 -29.24
N SER A 545 12.16 -13.80 -29.80
CA SER A 545 11.54 -13.61 -31.13
C SER A 545 10.51 -12.49 -31.09
N VAL A 546 9.70 -12.47 -30.02
CA VAL A 546 8.66 -11.46 -29.81
C VAL A 546 9.28 -10.10 -29.53
N VAL A 547 10.32 -10.05 -28.70
CA VAL A 547 11.05 -8.80 -28.39
C VAL A 547 11.69 -8.19 -29.64
N LEU A 548 12.30 -9.02 -30.50
CA LEU A 548 12.90 -8.55 -31.76
C LEU A 548 11.85 -8.06 -32.78
N GLY A 549 10.66 -8.63 -32.79
CA GLY A 549 9.57 -8.23 -33.69
C GLY A 549 8.76 -7.03 -33.21
N ALA A 550 8.53 -6.92 -31.89
CA ALA A 550 7.60 -5.95 -31.31
C ALA A 550 8.00 -4.50 -31.58
N GLY A 551 9.27 -4.13 -31.36
CA GLY A 551 9.75 -2.76 -31.56
C GLY A 551 9.53 -2.24 -32.99
N PRO A 552 10.06 -2.93 -34.02
CA PRO A 552 9.84 -2.54 -35.43
C PRO A 552 8.36 -2.57 -35.84
N ALA A 553 7.56 -3.51 -35.33
CA ALA A 553 6.13 -3.59 -35.65
C ALA A 553 5.36 -2.35 -35.17
N HIS A 554 5.62 -1.89 -33.92
CA HIS A 554 5.02 -0.66 -33.40
C HIS A 554 5.48 0.58 -34.18
N ALA A 555 6.75 0.62 -34.60
CA ALA A 555 7.25 1.71 -35.44
C ALA A 555 6.50 1.79 -36.79
N VAL A 556 6.29 0.64 -37.44
CA VAL A 556 5.51 0.54 -38.68
C VAL A 556 4.04 0.90 -38.45
N TYR A 557 3.47 0.50 -37.31
CA TYR A 557 2.09 0.85 -36.94
C TYR A 557 1.89 2.36 -36.93
N PHE A 558 2.67 3.11 -36.13
CA PHE A 558 2.52 4.56 -36.01
C PHE A 558 2.83 5.28 -37.32
N ALA A 559 3.90 4.89 -38.03
CA ALA A 559 4.23 5.49 -39.32
C ALA A 559 3.12 5.31 -40.37
N SER A 560 2.51 4.12 -40.42
CA SER A 560 1.40 3.83 -41.33
C SER A 560 0.13 4.58 -40.93
N TYR A 561 -0.15 4.65 -39.62
CA TYR A 561 -1.30 5.38 -39.09
C TYR A 561 -1.23 6.88 -39.45
N GLU A 562 -0.09 7.53 -39.21
CA GLU A 562 0.12 8.94 -39.54
C GLU A 562 0.07 9.20 -41.06
N ALA A 563 0.75 8.37 -41.86
CA ALA A 563 0.80 8.54 -43.31
C ALA A 563 -0.60 8.44 -43.94
N VAL A 564 -1.42 7.48 -43.52
CA VAL A 564 -2.78 7.31 -44.03
C VAL A 564 -3.71 8.39 -43.49
N LYS A 565 -3.53 8.80 -42.23
CA LYS A 565 -4.33 9.89 -41.64
C LYS A 565 -4.07 11.22 -42.34
N HIS A 566 -2.80 11.51 -42.67
CA HIS A 566 -2.39 12.68 -43.44
C HIS A 566 -2.92 12.62 -44.88
N ALA A 567 -2.82 11.47 -45.55
CA ALA A 567 -3.31 11.30 -46.91
C ALA A 567 -4.85 11.43 -47.04
N MET A 568 -5.59 11.18 -45.96
CA MET A 568 -7.05 11.32 -45.90
C MET A 568 -7.53 12.72 -45.47
N GLY A 569 -6.63 13.72 -45.35
CA GLY A 569 -7.00 15.08 -44.96
C GLY A 569 -7.38 15.23 -43.49
N GLY A 570 -7.09 14.23 -42.64
CA GLY A 570 -7.44 14.24 -41.21
C GLY A 570 -6.72 15.28 -40.37
N ASN A 571 -5.79 16.05 -40.96
CA ASN A 571 -5.05 17.15 -40.34
C ASN A 571 -5.43 18.54 -40.92
N GLU A 572 -6.37 18.62 -41.87
CA GLU A 572 -6.72 19.88 -42.58
C GLU A 572 -8.02 20.56 -42.09
N GLY A 573 -8.48 20.27 -40.87
CA GLY A 573 -9.63 20.92 -40.22
C GLY A 573 -9.24 21.57 -38.88
N GLY A 574 -9.97 22.63 -38.46
CA GLY A 574 -9.78 23.25 -37.15
C GLY A 574 -9.89 22.23 -36.01
N LYS A 575 -9.29 22.53 -34.84
CA LYS A 575 -9.11 21.66 -33.65
C LYS A 575 -10.36 20.91 -33.12
N HIS A 576 -11.53 21.06 -33.73
CA HIS A 576 -12.80 20.46 -33.33
C HIS A 576 -13.53 19.63 -34.42
N GLU A 577 -12.93 19.36 -35.58
CA GLU A 577 -13.52 18.45 -36.57
C GLU A 577 -12.95 17.02 -36.45
N HIS A 578 -13.71 16.12 -35.83
CA HIS A 578 -13.36 14.70 -35.76
C HIS A 578 -13.72 13.99 -37.07
N HIS A 579 -12.75 13.34 -37.73
CA HIS A 579 -12.96 12.48 -38.90
C HIS A 579 -12.91 10.98 -38.52
N PRO A 580 -14.01 10.39 -38.01
CA PRO A 580 -14.03 9.00 -37.53
C PRO A 580 -13.71 7.98 -38.64
N LEU A 581 -14.06 8.28 -39.89
CA LEU A 581 -13.75 7.42 -41.03
C LEU A 581 -12.25 7.41 -41.37
N ALA A 582 -11.57 8.57 -41.28
CA ALA A 582 -10.12 8.65 -41.47
C ALA A 582 -9.38 7.88 -40.37
N ALA A 583 -9.79 8.03 -39.10
CA ALA A 583 -9.20 7.29 -37.99
C ALA A 583 -9.37 5.76 -38.13
N ALA A 584 -10.56 5.30 -38.55
CA ALA A 584 -10.83 3.88 -38.74
C ALA A 584 -10.00 3.26 -39.89
N VAL A 585 -9.90 3.96 -41.03
CA VAL A 585 -9.08 3.50 -42.17
C VAL A 585 -7.59 3.52 -41.83
N SER A 586 -7.12 4.57 -41.13
CA SER A 586 -5.73 4.64 -40.65
C SER A 586 -5.40 3.51 -39.68
N GLY A 587 -6.24 3.25 -38.68
CA GLY A 587 -6.05 2.14 -37.73
C GLY A 587 -6.02 0.77 -38.41
N ALA A 588 -6.94 0.53 -39.37
CA ALA A 588 -6.96 -0.71 -40.14
C ALA A 588 -5.69 -0.89 -41.00
N SER A 589 -5.25 0.17 -41.69
CA SER A 589 -4.03 0.14 -42.51
C SER A 589 -2.77 -0.09 -41.66
N ALA A 590 -2.69 0.54 -40.49
CA ALA A 590 -1.60 0.39 -39.53
C ALA A 590 -1.54 -1.03 -38.97
N THR A 591 -2.69 -1.61 -38.63
CA THR A 591 -2.79 -3.00 -38.16
C THR A 591 -2.31 -3.98 -39.23
N ILE A 592 -2.72 -3.79 -40.49
CA ILE A 592 -2.28 -4.63 -41.62
C ILE A 592 -0.75 -4.56 -41.80
N ALA A 593 -0.18 -3.36 -41.83
CA ALA A 593 1.26 -3.17 -42.03
C ALA A 593 2.10 -3.71 -40.85
N SER A 594 1.64 -3.48 -39.61
CA SER A 594 2.28 -4.00 -38.40
C SER A 594 2.23 -5.52 -38.32
N ASP A 595 1.06 -6.12 -38.56
CA ASP A 595 0.88 -7.57 -38.55
C ASP A 595 1.73 -8.26 -39.63
N ALA A 596 1.91 -7.62 -40.79
CA ALA A 596 2.80 -8.14 -41.83
C ALA A 596 4.25 -8.27 -41.33
N LEU A 597 4.75 -7.29 -40.58
CA LEU A 597 6.08 -7.34 -40.00
C LEU A 597 6.17 -8.37 -38.86
N MET A 598 5.14 -8.46 -38.02
CA MET A 598 5.13 -9.33 -36.84
C MET A 598 4.96 -10.82 -37.20
N ASN A 599 4.28 -11.14 -38.30
CA ASN A 599 3.89 -12.52 -38.63
C ASN A 599 5.08 -13.53 -38.72
N PRO A 600 6.24 -13.20 -39.32
CA PRO A 600 7.41 -14.08 -39.31
C PRO A 600 7.95 -14.38 -37.90
N PHE A 601 7.95 -13.38 -37.02
CA PHE A 601 8.41 -13.53 -35.63
C PHE A 601 7.43 -14.35 -34.80
N ASP A 602 6.13 -14.22 -35.06
CA ASP A 602 5.07 -15.05 -34.50
C ASP A 602 5.23 -16.53 -34.91
N VAL A 603 5.52 -16.82 -36.19
CA VAL A 603 5.74 -18.19 -36.67
C VAL A 603 6.94 -18.84 -35.97
N ILE A 604 8.04 -18.09 -35.79
CA ILE A 604 9.23 -18.58 -35.09
C ILE A 604 8.92 -18.82 -33.60
N LYS A 605 8.27 -17.85 -32.94
CA LYS A 605 7.83 -17.94 -31.54
C LYS A 605 7.03 -19.23 -31.30
N GLN A 606 5.99 -19.45 -32.09
CA GLN A 606 5.07 -20.58 -31.96
C GLN A 606 5.79 -21.93 -32.08
N ARG A 607 6.73 -22.06 -33.04
CA ARG A 607 7.53 -23.29 -33.23
C ARG A 607 8.58 -23.53 -32.15
N MET A 608 9.09 -22.46 -31.53
CA MET A 608 10.01 -22.56 -30.39
C MET A 608 9.29 -22.95 -29.09
N GLN A 609 8.01 -22.57 -28.94
CA GLN A 609 7.19 -22.86 -27.76
C GLN A 609 6.70 -24.32 -27.67
N LEU A 610 6.77 -25.08 -28.77
CA LEU A 610 6.35 -26.49 -28.81
C LEU A 610 7.16 -27.36 -27.84
N HIS A 611 6.49 -28.37 -27.27
CA HIS A 611 7.16 -29.39 -26.48
C HIS A 611 8.20 -30.14 -27.32
N GLY A 612 9.41 -30.34 -26.78
CA GLY A 612 10.49 -31.02 -27.50
C GLY A 612 11.03 -30.26 -28.72
N SER A 613 10.81 -28.94 -28.82
CA SER A 613 11.23 -28.13 -29.97
C SER A 613 12.73 -28.30 -30.29
N ILE A 614 13.04 -28.75 -31.50
CA ILE A 614 14.39 -28.98 -32.01
C ILE A 614 15.21 -27.69 -32.23
N TYR A 615 14.56 -26.52 -32.15
CA TYR A 615 15.16 -25.24 -32.51
C TYR A 615 15.85 -24.59 -31.31
N LYS A 616 17.19 -24.54 -31.34
CA LYS A 616 18.00 -23.97 -30.24
C LYS A 616 18.07 -22.44 -30.22
N SER A 617 17.84 -21.78 -31.36
CA SER A 617 17.88 -20.31 -31.50
C SER A 617 16.92 -19.83 -32.58
N ILE A 618 16.61 -18.53 -32.57
CA ILE A 618 15.76 -17.85 -33.57
C ILE A 618 16.35 -18.02 -34.97
N GLY A 619 17.64 -17.74 -35.14
CA GLY A 619 18.33 -17.87 -36.42
C GLY A 619 18.34 -19.32 -36.93
N HIS A 620 18.48 -20.30 -36.02
CA HIS A 620 18.37 -21.71 -36.38
C HIS A 620 16.95 -22.07 -36.83
N CYS A 621 15.91 -21.62 -36.11
CA CYS A 621 14.52 -21.83 -36.50
C CYS A 621 14.21 -21.21 -37.86
N ALA A 622 14.51 -19.91 -38.03
CA ALA A 622 14.28 -19.17 -39.27
C ALA A 622 14.98 -19.83 -40.47
N LYS A 623 16.25 -20.20 -40.32
CA LYS A 623 17.04 -20.86 -41.37
C LYS A 623 16.49 -22.23 -41.74
N THR A 624 16.06 -23.03 -40.75
CA THR A 624 15.46 -24.34 -41.02
C THR A 624 14.12 -24.20 -41.74
N VAL A 625 13.21 -23.36 -41.23
CA VAL A 625 11.89 -23.13 -41.84
C VAL A 625 12.02 -22.63 -43.28
N PHE A 626 12.92 -21.67 -43.52
CA PHE A 626 13.17 -21.17 -44.86
C PHE A 626 13.70 -22.25 -45.81
N ARG A 627 14.57 -23.15 -45.34
CA ARG A 627 15.14 -24.23 -46.16
C ARG A 627 14.18 -25.39 -46.40
N THR A 628 13.31 -25.72 -45.44
CA THR A 628 12.43 -26.89 -45.53
C THR A 628 11.06 -26.58 -46.11
N GLU A 629 10.52 -25.38 -45.85
CA GLU A 629 9.14 -25.01 -46.22
C GLU A 629 9.08 -23.75 -47.10
N GLY A 630 10.20 -23.06 -47.31
CA GLY A 630 10.27 -21.84 -48.11
C GLY A 630 9.76 -20.59 -47.41
N PHE A 631 9.79 -19.47 -48.14
CA PHE A 631 9.41 -18.16 -47.61
C PHE A 631 7.91 -18.04 -47.26
N THR A 632 7.04 -18.75 -48.00
CA THR A 632 5.58 -18.71 -47.81
C THR A 632 5.16 -19.26 -46.45
N ALA A 633 5.98 -20.09 -45.80
CA ALA A 633 5.72 -20.61 -44.47
C ALA A 633 5.64 -19.52 -43.39
N PHE A 634 6.34 -18.39 -43.57
CA PHE A 634 6.31 -17.27 -42.64
C PHE A 634 5.04 -16.43 -42.73
N TYR A 635 4.26 -16.57 -43.82
CA TYR A 635 3.06 -15.76 -44.09
C TYR A 635 1.79 -16.59 -44.32
N VAL A 636 1.87 -17.92 -44.22
CA VAL A 636 0.71 -18.81 -44.41
C VAL A 636 -0.47 -18.46 -43.49
N SER A 637 -0.18 -18.02 -42.27
CA SER A 637 -1.17 -17.64 -41.27
C SER A 637 -1.65 -16.20 -41.41
N TYR A 638 -1.01 -15.37 -42.23
CA TYR A 638 -1.26 -13.93 -42.27
C TYR A 638 -2.73 -13.58 -42.61
N PRO A 639 -3.39 -14.19 -43.61
CA PRO A 639 -4.81 -13.95 -43.84
C PRO A 639 -5.70 -14.34 -42.65
N THR A 640 -5.33 -15.41 -41.93
CA THR A 640 -6.04 -15.85 -40.72
C THR A 640 -5.79 -14.89 -39.56
N THR A 641 -4.57 -14.38 -39.42
CA THR A 641 -4.21 -13.35 -38.45
C THR A 641 -5.08 -12.11 -38.66
N LEU A 642 -5.18 -11.59 -39.89
CA LEU A 642 -6.04 -10.43 -40.17
C LEU A 642 -7.53 -10.70 -39.89
N CYS A 643 -8.02 -11.88 -40.28
CA CYS A 643 -9.40 -12.29 -39.99
C CYS A 643 -9.69 -12.41 -38.48
N MET A 644 -8.65 -12.54 -37.66
CA MET A 644 -8.76 -12.58 -36.19
C MET A 644 -8.57 -11.19 -35.57
N THR A 645 -7.51 -10.46 -35.95
CA THR A 645 -7.13 -9.18 -35.34
C THR A 645 -8.21 -8.13 -35.56
N VAL A 646 -8.77 -8.02 -36.77
CA VAL A 646 -9.79 -7.00 -37.07
C VAL A 646 -11.08 -7.20 -36.24
N PRO A 647 -11.69 -8.40 -36.19
CA PRO A 647 -12.82 -8.64 -35.28
C PRO A 647 -12.45 -8.54 -33.80
N PHE A 648 -11.25 -8.94 -33.40
CA PHE A 648 -10.80 -8.83 -32.01
C PHE A 648 -10.82 -7.37 -31.55
N THR A 649 -10.19 -6.47 -32.30
CA THR A 649 -10.15 -5.04 -32.00
C THR A 649 -11.55 -4.44 -31.96
N ALA A 650 -12.40 -4.75 -32.95
CA ALA A 650 -13.77 -4.26 -32.98
C ALA A 650 -14.61 -4.73 -31.78
N LEU A 651 -14.53 -6.02 -31.42
CA LEU A 651 -15.23 -6.59 -30.26
C LEU A 651 -14.71 -6.03 -28.95
N GLN A 652 -13.40 -5.81 -28.84
CA GLN A 652 -12.80 -5.22 -27.66
C GLN A 652 -13.29 -3.78 -27.46
N PHE A 653 -13.31 -2.95 -28.49
CA PHE A 653 -13.85 -1.58 -28.38
C PHE A 653 -15.33 -1.55 -28.02
N MET A 654 -16.15 -2.38 -28.68
CA MET A 654 -17.58 -2.48 -28.40
C MET A 654 -17.84 -2.93 -26.96
N ALA A 655 -17.15 -3.97 -26.50
CA ALA A 655 -17.27 -4.46 -25.14
C ALA A 655 -16.74 -3.44 -24.14
N TYR A 656 -15.62 -2.77 -24.44
CA TYR A 656 -15.05 -1.74 -23.59
C TYR A 656 -16.00 -0.56 -23.42
N GLU A 657 -16.62 -0.06 -24.48
CA GLU A 657 -17.56 1.05 -24.40
C GLU A 657 -18.79 0.68 -23.56
N SER A 658 -19.33 -0.51 -23.74
CA SER A 658 -20.49 -1.02 -22.97
C SER A 658 -20.15 -1.25 -21.49
N ILE A 659 -19.02 -1.91 -21.23
CA ILE A 659 -18.53 -2.21 -19.87
C ILE A 659 -18.13 -0.91 -19.17
N SER A 660 -17.43 0.00 -19.85
CA SER A 660 -17.01 1.29 -19.30
C SER A 660 -18.20 2.19 -18.98
N LYS A 661 -19.25 2.26 -19.83
CA LYS A 661 -20.48 3.00 -19.51
C LYS A 661 -21.21 2.44 -18.29
N THR A 662 -21.17 1.12 -18.11
CA THR A 662 -21.82 0.45 -16.98
C THR A 662 -21.00 0.59 -15.68
N MET A 663 -19.67 0.51 -15.77
CA MET A 663 -18.76 0.62 -14.64
C MET A 663 -18.49 2.08 -14.23
N ASN A 664 -18.60 3.02 -15.17
CA ASN A 664 -18.40 4.45 -14.96
C ASN A 664 -19.57 5.30 -15.51
N PRO A 665 -20.75 5.24 -14.87
CA PRO A 665 -21.90 6.05 -15.25
C PRO A 665 -21.69 7.56 -15.00
N THR A 666 -20.63 7.95 -14.30
CA THR A 666 -20.31 9.36 -13.97
C THR A 666 -19.46 10.07 -15.01
N GLY A 667 -18.88 9.33 -15.96
CA GLY A 667 -18.03 9.88 -17.02
C GLY A 667 -16.67 10.42 -16.57
N ARG A 668 -16.26 10.23 -15.30
CA ARG A 668 -14.96 10.68 -14.78
C ARG A 668 -13.87 9.67 -15.06
N TYR A 669 -12.73 10.10 -15.59
CA TYR A 669 -11.61 9.20 -15.88
C TYR A 669 -11.10 8.51 -14.60
N ASP A 670 -11.12 7.17 -14.57
CA ASP A 670 -10.59 6.34 -13.48
C ASP A 670 -9.69 5.25 -14.08
N PRO A 671 -8.36 5.30 -13.86
CA PRO A 671 -7.41 4.32 -14.36
C PRO A 671 -7.75 2.87 -14.02
N TYR A 672 -8.30 2.61 -12.83
CA TYR A 672 -8.64 1.25 -12.40
C TYR A 672 -9.88 0.74 -13.12
N THR A 673 -10.91 1.56 -13.26
CA THR A 673 -12.08 1.23 -14.07
C THR A 673 -11.71 1.07 -15.54
N HIS A 674 -10.78 1.87 -16.06
CA HIS A 674 -10.27 1.72 -17.43
C HIS A 674 -9.47 0.42 -17.61
N CYS A 675 -8.59 0.06 -16.66
CA CYS A 675 -7.84 -1.20 -16.69
C CYS A 675 -8.77 -2.42 -16.52
N ALA A 676 -9.76 -2.34 -15.63
CA ALA A 676 -10.71 -3.42 -15.39
C ALA A 676 -11.69 -3.59 -16.57
N ALA A 677 -12.25 -2.50 -17.09
CA ALA A 677 -13.09 -2.52 -18.28
C ALA A 677 -12.31 -2.97 -19.51
N GLY A 678 -11.07 -2.50 -19.68
CA GLY A 678 -10.16 -2.92 -20.75
C GLY A 678 -9.80 -4.40 -20.67
N GLY A 679 -9.47 -4.89 -19.48
CA GLY A 679 -9.17 -6.31 -19.25
C GLY A 679 -10.39 -7.20 -19.47
N LEU A 680 -11.58 -6.84 -18.97
CA LEU A 680 -12.82 -7.57 -19.18
C LEU A 680 -13.23 -7.58 -20.66
N ALA A 681 -13.13 -6.43 -21.34
CA ALA A 681 -13.39 -6.31 -22.78
C ALA A 681 -12.41 -7.14 -23.62
N GLY A 682 -11.12 -7.11 -23.28
CA GLY A 682 -10.09 -7.92 -23.93
C GLY A 682 -10.32 -9.42 -23.70
N GLY A 683 -10.71 -9.82 -22.49
CA GLY A 683 -11.10 -11.20 -22.18
C GLY A 683 -12.32 -11.68 -22.98
N PHE A 684 -13.34 -10.84 -23.13
CA PHE A 684 -14.52 -11.10 -23.94
C PHE A 684 -14.18 -11.26 -25.43
N ALA A 685 -13.41 -10.32 -26.00
CA ALA A 685 -12.95 -10.38 -27.38
C ALA A 685 -12.05 -11.59 -27.64
N ALA A 686 -11.16 -11.93 -26.70
CA ALA A 686 -10.31 -13.11 -26.76
C ALA A 686 -11.15 -14.40 -26.78
N GLY A 687 -12.21 -14.46 -25.99
CA GLY A 687 -13.12 -15.60 -25.96
C GLY A 687 -13.80 -15.84 -27.30
N LEU A 688 -14.42 -14.79 -27.88
CA LEU A 688 -15.14 -14.88 -29.16
C LEU A 688 -14.24 -15.19 -30.35
N THR A 689 -13.00 -14.69 -30.33
CA THR A 689 -12.04 -14.92 -31.42
C THR A 689 -11.17 -16.18 -31.20
N THR A 690 -11.43 -16.98 -30.16
CA THR A 690 -10.71 -18.23 -29.88
C THR A 690 -10.70 -19.23 -31.04
N PRO A 691 -11.80 -19.46 -31.76
CA PRO A 691 -11.79 -20.36 -32.92
C PRO A 691 -10.77 -19.98 -34.00
N LEU A 692 -10.61 -18.69 -34.30
CA LEU A 692 -9.69 -18.20 -35.34
C LEU A 692 -8.23 -18.30 -34.90
N ASP A 693 -7.97 -18.10 -33.62
CA ASP A 693 -6.65 -18.21 -33.03
C ASP A 693 -6.17 -19.66 -32.95
N VAL A 694 -7.06 -20.63 -32.66
CA VAL A 694 -6.72 -22.07 -32.77
C VAL A 694 -6.32 -22.41 -34.22
N ILE A 695 -7.04 -21.87 -35.21
CA ILE A 695 -6.70 -22.08 -36.62
C ILE A 695 -5.35 -21.42 -36.98
N LYS A 696 -5.10 -20.19 -36.49
CA LYS A 696 -3.81 -19.49 -36.64
C LYS A 696 -2.67 -20.35 -36.09
N THR A 697 -2.80 -20.84 -34.86
CA THR A 697 -1.77 -21.66 -34.19
C THR A 697 -1.51 -22.97 -34.93
N LEU A 698 -2.54 -23.62 -35.47
CA LEU A 698 -2.39 -24.82 -36.33
C LEU A 698 -1.56 -24.50 -37.58
N LEU A 699 -1.90 -23.43 -38.30
CA LEU A 699 -1.17 -23.01 -39.51
C LEU A 699 0.29 -22.63 -39.20
N GLN A 700 0.55 -21.98 -38.05
CA GLN A 700 1.90 -21.56 -37.64
C GLN A 700 2.79 -22.75 -37.21
N THR A 701 2.19 -23.83 -36.71
CA THR A 701 2.89 -25.03 -36.20
C THR A 701 2.85 -26.23 -37.16
N ARG A 702 2.19 -26.11 -38.33
CA ARG A 702 2.02 -27.19 -39.31
C ARG A 702 3.32 -27.92 -39.71
N GLY A 703 4.42 -27.17 -39.84
CA GLY A 703 5.72 -27.70 -40.28
C GLY A 703 6.37 -28.68 -39.31
N THR A 704 5.95 -28.65 -38.04
CA THR A 704 6.43 -29.55 -36.98
C THR A 704 5.50 -30.74 -36.72
N ALA A 705 4.34 -30.80 -37.38
CA ALA A 705 3.43 -31.94 -37.24
C ALA A 705 4.07 -33.22 -37.81
N THR A 706 3.79 -34.37 -37.23
CA THR A 706 4.20 -35.68 -37.78
C THR A 706 3.28 -36.14 -38.92
N ASP A 707 2.06 -35.63 -38.93
CA ASP A 707 1.01 -35.98 -39.87
C ASP A 707 1.14 -35.22 -41.20
N LEU A 708 1.08 -35.96 -42.31
CA LEU A 708 1.15 -35.41 -43.66
C LEU A 708 -0.06 -34.52 -44.01
N GLU A 709 -1.25 -34.83 -43.48
CA GLU A 709 -2.45 -34.00 -43.70
C GLU A 709 -2.29 -32.63 -43.03
N LEU A 710 -1.69 -32.58 -41.82
CA LEU A 710 -1.44 -31.32 -41.11
C LEU A 710 -0.32 -30.50 -41.76
N ARG A 711 0.75 -31.12 -42.26
CA ARG A 711 1.88 -30.41 -42.90
C ARG A 711 1.47 -29.62 -44.14
N ASN A 712 0.52 -30.15 -44.92
CA ASN A 712 0.13 -29.60 -46.22
C ASN A 712 -1.03 -28.58 -46.15
N VAL A 713 -1.59 -28.31 -44.97
CA VAL A 713 -2.69 -27.35 -44.79
C VAL A 713 -2.27 -25.94 -45.18
N SER A 714 -2.95 -25.32 -46.15
CA SER A 714 -2.55 -24.02 -46.70
C SER A 714 -3.59 -22.89 -46.53
N GLY A 715 -4.63 -23.07 -45.71
CA GLY A 715 -5.60 -22.00 -45.47
C GLY A 715 -6.57 -22.21 -44.31
N LEU A 716 -7.26 -21.13 -43.94
CA LEU A 716 -8.23 -21.03 -42.83
C LEU A 716 -9.28 -22.14 -42.88
N TRP A 717 -9.96 -22.30 -44.02
CA TRP A 717 -11.08 -23.24 -44.16
C TRP A 717 -10.64 -24.70 -44.11
N GLN A 718 -9.47 -25.02 -44.69
CA GLN A 718 -8.89 -26.37 -44.64
C GLN A 718 -8.49 -26.72 -43.20
N ALA A 719 -7.84 -25.80 -42.49
CA ALA A 719 -7.47 -25.97 -41.10
C ALA A 719 -8.71 -26.15 -40.20
N ALA A 720 -9.76 -25.33 -40.41
CA ALA A 720 -11.03 -25.45 -39.69
C ALA A 720 -11.72 -26.81 -39.95
N ALA A 721 -11.71 -27.28 -41.21
CA ALA A 721 -12.28 -28.58 -41.55
C ALA A 721 -11.54 -29.74 -40.84
N ILE A 722 -10.22 -29.66 -40.72
CA ILE A 722 -9.40 -30.66 -40.02
C ILE A 722 -9.70 -30.65 -38.52
N ILE A 723 -9.75 -29.48 -37.88
CA ILE A 723 -10.10 -29.36 -36.45
C ILE A 723 -11.49 -29.95 -36.20
N LYS A 724 -12.48 -29.58 -37.03
CA LYS A 724 -13.85 -30.09 -36.91
C LYS A 724 -13.91 -31.61 -37.07
N ARG A 725 -13.16 -32.18 -38.02
CA ARG A 725 -13.16 -33.63 -38.29
C ARG A 725 -12.49 -34.44 -37.17
N ARG A 726 -11.37 -33.95 -36.63
CA ARG A 726 -10.57 -34.67 -35.61
C ARG A 726 -11.11 -34.50 -34.19
N ASP A 727 -11.47 -33.27 -33.85
CA ASP A 727 -11.71 -32.86 -32.46
C ASP A 727 -13.13 -32.35 -32.19
N GLY A 728 -13.96 -32.31 -33.25
CA GLY A 728 -15.30 -31.74 -33.20
C GLY A 728 -15.30 -30.23 -32.90
N TYR A 729 -16.47 -29.70 -32.54
CA TYR A 729 -16.63 -28.29 -32.21
C TYR A 729 -15.86 -27.85 -30.95
N ARG A 730 -15.54 -28.79 -30.06
CA ARG A 730 -14.73 -28.52 -28.85
C ARG A 730 -13.27 -28.20 -29.19
N GLY A 731 -12.76 -28.67 -30.33
CA GLY A 731 -11.41 -28.38 -30.80
C GLY A 731 -11.12 -26.88 -30.99
N PHE A 732 -12.12 -26.11 -31.42
CA PHE A 732 -12.00 -24.67 -31.66
C PHE A 732 -11.86 -23.82 -30.39
N PHE A 733 -12.13 -24.37 -29.21
CA PHE A 733 -12.04 -23.66 -27.93
C PHE A 733 -10.88 -24.15 -27.05
N ARG A 734 -9.92 -24.87 -27.65
CA ARG A 734 -8.68 -25.27 -26.98
C ARG A 734 -7.88 -24.04 -26.58
N GLY A 735 -7.35 -24.04 -25.36
CA GLY A 735 -6.60 -22.92 -24.82
C GLY A 735 -7.44 -21.66 -24.52
N LEU A 736 -8.78 -21.73 -24.53
CA LEU A 736 -9.65 -20.59 -24.20
C LEU A 736 -9.31 -19.97 -22.83
N LYS A 737 -9.19 -20.80 -21.78
CA LYS A 737 -8.86 -20.35 -20.42
C LYS A 737 -7.52 -19.61 -20.35
N PRO A 738 -6.38 -20.18 -20.80
CA PRO A 738 -5.12 -19.45 -20.78
C PRO A 738 -5.17 -18.21 -21.69
N ARG A 739 -5.91 -18.20 -22.80
CA ARG A 739 -6.05 -17.01 -23.66
C ARG A 739 -6.79 -15.85 -22.97
N ILE A 740 -7.88 -16.12 -22.26
CA ILE A 740 -8.57 -15.07 -21.48
C ILE A 740 -7.62 -14.53 -20.41
N ILE A 741 -6.95 -15.44 -19.68
CA ILE A 741 -6.03 -15.08 -18.60
C ILE A 741 -4.76 -14.39 -19.09
N THR A 742 -4.29 -14.62 -20.33
CA THR A 742 -3.20 -13.82 -20.90
C THR A 742 -3.63 -12.40 -21.20
N THR A 743 -4.89 -12.20 -21.62
CA THR A 743 -5.37 -10.92 -22.16
C THR A 743 -5.82 -9.98 -21.05
N MET A 744 -6.46 -10.48 -19.98
CA MET A 744 -6.99 -9.61 -18.90
C MET A 744 -5.90 -8.81 -18.14
N PRO A 745 -4.74 -9.40 -17.74
CA PRO A 745 -3.67 -8.66 -17.07
C PRO A 745 -2.78 -7.88 -18.03
N SER A 746 -2.75 -8.26 -19.30
CA SER A 746 -1.92 -7.65 -20.35
C SER A 746 -2.24 -6.15 -20.50
N THR A 747 -3.52 -5.78 -20.48
CA THR A 747 -3.95 -4.37 -20.58
C THR A 747 -3.42 -3.51 -19.44
N ALA A 748 -3.45 -4.02 -18.20
CA ALA A 748 -2.94 -3.30 -17.04
C ALA A 748 -1.40 -3.14 -17.08
N ILE A 749 -0.69 -4.20 -17.50
CA ILE A 749 0.77 -4.19 -17.63
C ILE A 749 1.21 -3.25 -18.74
N CYS A 750 0.53 -3.29 -19.89
CA CYS A 750 0.79 -2.42 -21.02
C CYS A 750 0.59 -0.94 -20.65
N TRP A 751 -0.52 -0.60 -19.99
CA TRP A 751 -0.79 0.78 -19.56
C TRP A 751 0.23 1.28 -18.52
N SER A 752 0.50 0.48 -17.49
CA SER A 752 1.49 0.84 -16.44
C SER A 752 2.90 1.02 -17.03
N ALA A 753 3.31 0.14 -17.94
CA ALA A 753 4.60 0.22 -18.60
C ALA A 753 4.68 1.40 -19.58
N TYR A 754 3.59 1.73 -20.25
CA TYR A 754 3.49 2.89 -21.14
C TYR A 754 3.62 4.20 -20.38
N GLU A 755 2.86 4.39 -19.29
CA GLU A 755 2.93 5.60 -18.46
C GLU A 755 4.30 5.77 -17.80
N MET A 756 4.89 4.68 -17.30
CA MET A 756 6.25 4.71 -16.73
C MET A 756 7.30 5.08 -17.79
N ALA A 757 7.21 4.52 -19.00
CA ALA A 757 8.13 4.86 -20.08
C ALA A 757 7.96 6.30 -20.56
N LYS A 758 6.72 6.78 -20.63
CA LYS A 758 6.39 8.16 -20.97
C LYS A 758 6.95 9.13 -19.93
N ALA A 759 6.72 8.88 -18.64
CA ALA A 759 7.29 9.66 -17.53
C ALA A 759 8.83 9.71 -17.60
N PHE A 760 9.48 8.58 -17.90
CA PHE A 760 10.93 8.51 -18.08
C PHE A 760 11.44 9.34 -19.27
N PHE A 761 10.76 9.30 -20.43
CA PHE A 761 11.15 10.09 -21.60
C PHE A 761 10.84 11.59 -21.45
N ILE A 762 9.78 11.96 -20.72
CA ILE A 762 9.48 13.35 -20.34
C ILE A 762 10.62 13.90 -19.48
N ALA A 763 10.93 13.23 -18.35
CA ALA A 763 12.00 13.65 -17.44
C ALA A 763 13.36 13.77 -18.15
N ARG A 764 13.63 12.92 -19.14
CA ARG A 764 14.87 12.97 -19.93
C ARG A 764 14.90 14.10 -20.97
N ASN A 765 13.77 14.45 -21.58
CA ASN A 765 13.70 15.59 -22.50
C ASN A 765 13.76 16.93 -21.76
N GLU A 766 13.28 17.00 -20.52
CA GLU A 766 13.41 18.19 -19.66
C GLU A 766 14.84 18.38 -19.12
N SER A 767 15.62 17.30 -19.05
CA SER A 767 17.04 17.32 -18.66
C SER A 767 18.05 17.70 -19.78
N ARG A 768 17.57 17.98 -21.00
CA ARG A 768 18.36 18.37 -22.17
C ARG A 768 17.98 19.77 -22.63
#